data_AF-A0A3Q2WYG7-F1
#
_entry.id   AF-A0A3Q2WYG7-F1
#
_cell.length_a   1.000
_cell.length_b   1.000
_cell.length_c   1.000
_cell.angle_alpha   90.00
_cell.angle_beta   90.00
_cell.angle_gamma   90.00
#
_symmetry.space_group_name_H-M   'P 1'
#
loop_
_entity.id
_entity.type
_entity.pdbx_description
1 polymer ?
#
loop_
_entity_poly.entity_id
_entity_poly.type
_entity_poly.pdbx_seq_one_letter_code
_entity_poly.pdbx_strand_id
1 'polypeptide(L)'
;SSRGPFSPTLLRTASNPHSGFDPYRFLCSAVPVIDPEVALKACQEVLLKVKLQDDQRQHPADVAERGAVTQLISPDAGSIKEEDEEDTDTLSQPDPRPSARPEPFSPPSSSKQSWLLRLFESKLFDVSMAISYLYKSKEPGVQAYIGNRLFSFLDSEVDFYLPQLLNMYVHMDTEVGDAIRPYLIHRCSASITFSLLSAWLLGAYSSDMHISTQRHSRGTKLRKLILSDELNPAPSDSPVFVSPSRRTHQRSKSDATMASNGPGAGLRRTGSNPKVEAVHEEVSQRFSRPERLRPQREFIKSLLCIGKRLATLPTKEQKTQRLISELSLLNHKLPARVWLPTAEHQHHVCRVPHTQAVVLNSKDKMEAQTSSSDNISQFSVDSITSLESKEPVFIAAGDIRRRLSENLAHTPTAFRRDPEDPSAVALKEPWEEKVRRIREASPYGHLHTWRLLSVIVKCGDDLRQELLAYQVLRQLQSIWQQERVPLWIKPYKILVMSSDSGMIEPVLNAVSLHQVRKQSQLSLLDYFLQEHGSFTTEAFLTAQRNFVQSCAGYSLICYLLQVKDRHNGNILLDSEGHIIHIDFGFILSSSPRNLGFETSAFKLTSEFVDVMGGLNGDMFNYYKMLMLQGLIAARKHMEKVLQIVEIMQQGSHLPCFHGSSTIRSLKDRFHMSLTEEQLQLLVEQLVDGSVRSITTKLYDSFQYVTNGIM
;
A
#
# COMPACT_ATOMS: atom_id res chain seq x y z
N SER A 1 -7.18 69.39 18.94
CA SER A 1 -6.34 69.20 20.14
C SER A 1 -5.95 67.74 20.26
N SER A 2 -4.73 67.26 20.51
CA SER A 2 -3.35 67.78 20.49
C SER A 2 -2.58 67.13 21.66
N ARG A 3 -1.51 66.38 21.33
CA ARG A 3 -0.48 65.80 22.24
C ARG A 3 -0.86 64.56 23.06
N GLY A 4 -0.06 63.50 22.89
CA GLY A 4 0.29 62.52 23.94
C GLY A 4 1.51 63.02 24.73
N PRO A 5 2.60 62.25 24.96
CA PRO A 5 2.99 60.97 24.32
C PRO A 5 3.44 59.87 25.33
N PHE A 6 3.89 58.71 24.84
CA PHE A 6 5.31 58.30 24.93
C PHE A 6 5.59 57.08 24.02
N SER A 7 6.82 56.91 23.55
CA SER A 7 7.20 56.00 22.44
C SER A 7 8.08 54.82 22.90
N PRO A 8 8.08 53.70 22.14
CA PRO A 8 9.08 52.63 22.30
C PRO A 8 10.40 52.98 21.59
N THR A 9 11.53 52.42 22.06
CA THR A 9 12.86 52.65 21.49
C THR A 9 13.70 51.36 21.45
N LEU A 10 14.42 51.15 20.34
CA LEU A 10 15.39 50.05 20.15
C LEU A 10 16.73 50.33 20.84
N LEU A 11 17.58 49.29 20.99
CA LEU A 11 19.02 49.29 20.65
C LEU A 11 19.57 47.84 20.72
N ARG A 12 20.76 47.48 20.20
CA ARG A 12 21.26 47.46 18.80
C ARG A 12 22.60 46.70 18.78
N THR A 13 22.73 45.66 17.95
CA THR A 13 23.98 45.04 17.41
C THR A 13 25.24 44.86 18.29
N ALA A 14 25.70 43.60 18.39
CA ALA A 14 27.12 43.22 18.40
C ALA A 14 27.33 42.06 17.40
N SER A 15 28.56 41.76 16.97
CA SER A 15 28.79 41.13 15.65
C SER A 15 29.88 40.04 15.56
N ASN A 16 29.51 38.88 14.96
CA ASN A 16 30.37 37.94 14.21
C ASN A 16 31.53 37.22 14.98
N PRO A 17 32.23 36.22 14.38
CA PRO A 17 31.92 35.41 13.19
C PRO A 17 32.12 33.86 13.39
N HIS A 18 31.95 33.09 12.30
CA HIS A 18 32.50 31.74 12.03
C HIS A 18 32.18 30.56 12.98
N SER A 19 31.26 29.70 12.53
CA SER A 19 31.65 28.32 12.15
C SER A 19 30.72 27.81 11.04
N GLY A 20 31.29 27.26 9.97
CA GLY A 20 30.54 26.79 8.80
C GLY A 20 30.30 25.28 8.87
N PHE A 21 29.13 24.86 9.37
CA PHE A 21 28.67 23.48 9.26
C PHE A 21 27.79 23.33 8.01
N ASP A 22 28.38 22.78 6.95
CA ASP A 22 27.67 22.33 5.76
C ASP A 22 27.13 20.90 5.99
N PRO A 23 25.80 20.70 6.08
CA PRO A 23 25.22 19.39 6.38
C PRO A 23 25.39 18.36 5.24
N TYR A 24 25.74 18.79 4.03
CA TYR A 24 25.83 17.88 2.87
C TYR A 24 27.14 17.09 2.81
N ARG A 25 28.15 17.42 3.62
CA ARG A 25 29.52 16.90 3.43
C ARG A 25 29.84 15.54 4.06
N PHE A 26 28.89 14.92 4.77
CA PHE A 26 29.11 13.63 5.48
C PHE A 26 28.33 12.43 4.90
N LEU A 27 27.50 12.61 3.86
CA LEU A 27 26.69 11.54 3.26
C LEU A 27 27.29 10.97 1.97
N CYS A 28 28.56 10.56 1.99
CA CYS A 28 29.15 9.83 0.87
C CYS A 28 30.31 8.90 1.27
N SER A 29 29.98 7.75 1.87
CA SER A 29 30.91 6.61 1.97
C SER A 29 30.18 5.26 1.83
N ALA A 30 30.79 4.35 1.06
CA ALA A 30 30.42 2.94 0.93
C ALA A 30 29.05 2.56 0.29
N VAL A 31 28.54 3.34 -0.67
CA VAL A 31 27.66 2.82 -1.75
C VAL A 31 28.15 3.36 -3.09
N PRO A 32 28.29 2.53 -4.16
CA PRO A 32 28.63 3.02 -5.49
C PRO A 32 27.42 3.71 -6.13
N VAL A 33 27.20 4.98 -5.76
CA VAL A 33 26.31 5.88 -6.50
C VAL A 33 26.94 6.10 -7.89
N ILE A 34 26.15 5.91 -8.96
CA ILE A 34 26.59 6.32 -10.30
C ILE A 34 26.76 7.84 -10.26
N ASP A 35 27.99 8.30 -10.51
CA ASP A 35 28.36 9.72 -10.51
C ASP A 35 27.29 10.56 -11.23
N PRO A 36 26.68 11.56 -10.56
CA PRO A 36 25.69 12.43 -11.16
C PRO A 36 26.15 13.06 -12.48
N GLU A 37 27.44 13.38 -12.64
CA GLU A 37 27.97 13.87 -13.91
C GLU A 37 27.98 12.78 -14.99
N VAL A 38 28.29 11.53 -14.65
CA VAL A 38 28.28 10.40 -15.61
C VAL A 38 26.84 10.06 -16.01
N ALA A 39 25.90 10.06 -15.07
CA ALA A 39 24.47 9.90 -15.37
C ALA A 39 23.93 11.07 -16.23
N LEU A 40 24.36 12.31 -15.95
CA LEU A 40 24.02 13.50 -16.74
C LEU A 40 24.62 13.43 -18.15
N LYS A 41 25.90 13.05 -18.29
CA LYS A 41 26.59 12.88 -19.57
C LYS A 41 25.95 11.77 -20.40
N ALA A 42 25.64 10.62 -19.80
CA ALA A 42 24.91 9.54 -20.46
C ALA A 42 23.51 10.00 -20.95
N CYS A 43 22.76 10.75 -20.12
CA CYS A 43 21.51 11.36 -20.55
C CYS A 43 21.72 12.32 -21.74
N GLN A 44 22.72 13.21 -21.67
CA GLN A 44 23.02 14.17 -22.74
C GLN A 44 23.44 13.49 -24.05
N GLU A 45 24.23 12.42 -23.98
CA GLU A 45 24.68 11.65 -25.14
C GLU A 45 23.53 10.87 -25.80
N VAL A 46 22.66 10.23 -25.02
CA VAL A 46 21.41 9.61 -25.51
C VAL A 46 20.51 10.67 -26.16
N LEU A 47 20.34 11.82 -25.51
CA LEU A 47 19.51 12.92 -26.03
C LEU A 47 20.10 13.61 -27.27
N LEU A 48 21.41 13.49 -27.52
CA LEU A 48 22.05 13.84 -28.79
C LEU A 48 21.79 12.78 -29.87
N LYS A 49 21.89 11.49 -29.53
CA LYS A 49 21.62 10.37 -30.46
C LYS A 49 20.16 10.32 -30.92
N VAL A 50 19.19 10.56 -30.04
CA VAL A 50 17.76 10.71 -30.39
C VAL A 50 17.58 11.86 -31.40
N LYS A 51 18.29 12.97 -31.20
CA LYS A 51 18.19 14.14 -32.08
C LYS A 51 18.70 13.87 -33.49
N LEU A 52 19.82 13.16 -33.61
CA LEU A 52 20.37 12.72 -34.89
C LEU A 52 19.44 11.75 -35.63
N GLN A 53 18.60 10.99 -34.92
CA GLN A 53 17.58 10.11 -35.52
C GLN A 53 16.30 10.86 -35.94
N ASP A 54 15.94 11.95 -35.27
CA ASP A 54 14.82 12.81 -35.70
C ASP A 54 15.21 13.73 -36.88
N ASP A 55 16.42 14.29 -36.89
CA ASP A 55 16.92 15.08 -38.02
C ASP A 55 16.99 14.22 -39.31
N GLN A 56 17.34 12.92 -39.20
CA GLN A 56 17.27 11.96 -40.31
C GLN A 56 15.85 11.58 -40.76
N ARG A 57 14.80 11.99 -40.03
CA ARG A 57 13.38 11.72 -40.36
C ARG A 57 12.63 12.94 -40.90
N GLN A 58 13.25 14.12 -40.95
CA GLN A 58 12.59 15.38 -41.33
C GLN A 58 12.91 15.88 -42.75
N HIS A 59 13.42 15.00 -43.63
CA HIS A 59 13.51 15.24 -45.07
C HIS A 59 12.50 14.39 -45.86
N PRO A 60 11.23 14.83 -46.00
CA PRO A 60 10.32 14.30 -47.01
C PRO A 60 10.70 14.87 -48.40
N ALA A 61 10.55 14.06 -49.45
CA ALA A 61 10.72 14.47 -50.84
C ALA A 61 9.40 14.27 -51.61
N ASP A 62 8.71 15.37 -51.92
CA ASP A 62 7.44 15.38 -52.66
C ASP A 62 7.66 15.73 -54.15
N VAL A 63 7.58 14.75 -55.05
CA VAL A 63 7.20 14.97 -56.47
C VAL A 63 6.37 13.79 -57.01
N ALA A 64 5.06 14.05 -57.18
CA ALA A 64 4.11 13.47 -58.14
C ALA A 64 3.89 11.94 -58.26
N GLU A 65 2.63 11.51 -58.06
CA GLU A 65 2.08 10.31 -58.69
C GLU A 65 1.74 10.54 -60.18
N ARG A 66 1.83 9.49 -61.02
CA ARG A 66 0.77 9.10 -62.00
C ARG A 66 1.07 7.79 -62.78
N GLY A 67 0.22 6.78 -62.58
CA GLY A 67 -0.42 5.99 -63.66
C GLY A 67 0.41 5.25 -64.73
N ALA A 68 1.07 4.15 -64.35
CA ALA A 68 0.96 2.78 -64.93
C ALA A 68 1.22 2.44 -66.44
N VAL A 69 1.40 1.12 -66.67
CA VAL A 69 1.27 0.33 -67.93
C VAL A 69 2.52 0.10 -68.82
N THR A 70 3.32 -0.90 -68.41
CA THR A 70 3.81 -2.06 -69.23
C THR A 70 4.92 -1.89 -70.29
N GLN A 71 5.65 -3.00 -70.53
CA GLN A 71 6.69 -3.25 -71.56
C GLN A 71 8.10 -2.68 -71.28
N LEU A 72 9.23 -3.30 -71.66
CA LEU A 72 9.61 -4.71 -71.97
C LEU A 72 11.18 -4.79 -72.01
N ILE A 73 11.75 -6.00 -72.11
CA ILE A 73 13.13 -6.30 -72.60
C ILE A 73 14.33 -5.86 -71.71
N SER A 74 15.04 -6.87 -71.18
CA SER A 74 16.51 -6.90 -70.97
C SER A 74 17.16 -7.49 -72.25
N PRO A 75 18.49 -7.43 -72.53
CA PRO A 75 19.61 -7.47 -71.57
C PRO A 75 20.88 -6.67 -71.98
N ASP A 76 22.04 -7.14 -71.50
CA ASP A 76 23.42 -6.89 -71.95
C ASP A 76 24.06 -5.51 -71.70
N ALA A 77 25.40 -5.37 -71.65
CA ALA A 77 26.47 -6.27 -71.16
C ALA A 77 27.79 -5.46 -71.13
N GLY A 78 28.67 -5.67 -70.15
CA GLY A 78 29.99 -5.04 -70.14
C GLY A 78 30.70 -5.09 -68.78
N SER A 79 31.95 -5.52 -68.79
CA SER A 79 32.87 -5.52 -67.64
C SER A 79 34.24 -5.02 -68.13
N ILE A 80 35.26 -5.14 -67.26
CA ILE A 80 36.64 -4.58 -67.35
C ILE A 80 36.70 -3.16 -66.73
N LYS A 81 37.64 -2.73 -65.86
CA LYS A 81 38.76 -3.21 -64.98
C LYS A 81 39.94 -2.22 -65.09
N GLU A 82 40.92 -2.37 -64.20
CA GLU A 82 42.17 -1.59 -64.03
C GLU A 82 41.94 -0.22 -63.35
N GLU A 83 42.45 0.14 -62.16
CA GLU A 83 43.61 -0.23 -61.28
C GLU A 83 44.78 0.79 -61.31
N ASP A 84 44.68 1.77 -60.40
CA ASP A 84 45.67 2.35 -59.46
C ASP A 84 47.10 2.87 -59.85
N GLU A 85 47.57 3.81 -58.99
CA GLU A 85 48.94 4.34 -58.73
C GLU A 85 49.70 5.22 -59.78
N GLU A 86 50.06 6.46 -59.40
CA GLU A 86 51.45 6.92 -59.13
C GLU A 86 51.55 8.41 -58.67
N ASP A 87 52.58 8.74 -57.88
CA ASP A 87 53.08 10.09 -57.53
C ASP A 87 54.55 10.22 -58.04
N THR A 88 55.23 11.36 -58.24
CA THR A 88 55.29 12.72 -57.62
C THR A 88 55.69 13.74 -58.73
N ASP A 89 56.17 14.99 -58.59
CA ASP A 89 56.56 15.96 -57.54
C ASP A 89 56.51 17.39 -58.18
N THR A 90 56.49 18.48 -57.39
CA THR A 90 57.39 19.63 -57.66
C THR A 90 57.53 20.61 -56.48
N LEU A 91 58.75 20.73 -55.93
CA LEU A 91 59.25 21.85 -55.11
C LEU A 91 59.60 23.09 -55.98
N SER A 92 59.80 24.35 -55.52
CA SER A 92 59.56 25.12 -54.25
C SER A 92 59.97 26.61 -54.47
N GLN A 93 59.75 27.52 -53.49
CA GLN A 93 60.55 28.75 -53.09
C GLN A 93 59.65 29.81 -52.36
N PRO A 94 60.17 30.76 -51.53
CA PRO A 94 59.50 31.11 -50.26
C PRO A 94 59.23 32.59 -49.86
N ASP A 95 58.39 32.74 -48.81
CA ASP A 95 58.29 33.84 -47.79
C ASP A 95 57.94 35.29 -48.26
N PRO A 96 57.57 36.26 -47.37
CA PRO A 96 57.65 36.29 -45.90
C PRO A 96 56.34 36.54 -45.10
N ARG A 97 56.42 36.40 -43.77
CA ARG A 97 55.37 36.75 -42.77
C ARG A 97 55.23 38.27 -42.55
N PRO A 98 54.12 38.74 -41.93
CA PRO A 98 54.25 39.13 -40.51
C PRO A 98 53.02 38.92 -39.59
N SER A 99 53.29 38.93 -38.27
CA SER A 99 52.41 39.29 -37.14
C SER A 99 51.01 38.67 -36.99
N ALA A 100 50.82 37.87 -35.94
CA ALA A 100 49.50 37.45 -35.46
C ALA A 100 48.82 38.52 -34.56
N ARG A 101 47.48 38.57 -34.61
CA ARG A 101 46.62 39.15 -33.56
C ARG A 101 45.83 38.01 -32.88
N PRO A 102 45.47 38.12 -31.59
CA PRO A 102 44.65 37.11 -30.94
C PRO A 102 43.18 37.26 -31.37
N GLU A 103 42.58 36.17 -31.86
CA GLU A 103 41.13 36.04 -31.95
C GLU A 103 40.50 36.09 -30.55
N PRO A 104 39.33 36.74 -30.35
CA PRO A 104 38.70 36.81 -29.05
C PRO A 104 38.13 35.45 -28.64
N PHE A 105 38.39 35.05 -27.38
CA PHE A 105 37.76 33.88 -26.78
C PHE A 105 36.23 34.04 -26.78
N SER A 106 35.54 33.27 -27.63
CA SER A 106 34.12 33.04 -27.47
C SER A 106 33.90 32.23 -26.19
N PRO A 107 33.02 32.68 -25.26
CA PRO A 107 32.73 31.92 -24.06
C PRO A 107 32.05 30.58 -24.42
N PRO A 108 32.26 29.51 -23.64
CA PRO A 108 31.64 28.22 -23.92
C PRO A 108 30.11 28.38 -23.96
N SER A 109 29.49 27.92 -25.04
CA SER A 109 28.08 28.18 -25.32
C SER A 109 27.19 27.49 -24.28
N SER A 110 26.44 28.29 -23.53
CA SER A 110 25.47 27.86 -22.50
C SER A 110 24.21 27.27 -23.12
N SER A 111 24.38 26.23 -23.94
CA SER A 111 23.34 25.64 -24.78
C SER A 111 23.59 24.13 -24.93
N LYS A 112 22.62 23.22 -24.75
CA LYS A 112 21.18 23.39 -24.50
C LYS A 112 20.73 22.30 -23.52
N GLN A 113 20.32 22.63 -22.29
CA GLN A 113 19.65 21.65 -21.43
C GLN A 113 18.41 21.10 -22.15
N SER A 114 18.29 19.77 -22.21
CA SER A 114 17.14 19.10 -22.82
C SER A 114 15.84 19.49 -22.13
N TRP A 115 14.74 19.50 -22.87
CA TRP A 115 13.40 19.70 -22.32
C TRP A 115 13.04 18.65 -21.25
N LEU A 116 13.54 17.42 -21.39
CA LEU A 116 13.33 16.35 -20.41
C LEU A 116 14.07 16.62 -19.08
N LEU A 117 15.33 17.09 -19.15
CA LEU A 117 16.09 17.48 -17.96
C LEU A 117 15.46 18.70 -17.28
N ARG A 118 15.05 19.72 -18.07
CA ARG A 118 14.30 20.88 -17.56
C ARG A 118 12.96 20.48 -16.91
N LEU A 119 12.31 19.41 -17.37
CA LEU A 119 11.13 18.85 -16.70
C LEU A 119 11.50 18.20 -15.36
N PHE A 120 12.50 17.32 -15.33
CA PHE A 120 12.94 16.61 -14.11
C PHE A 120 13.52 17.53 -13.01
N GLU A 121 14.06 18.67 -13.41
CA GLU A 121 14.56 19.73 -12.52
C GLU A 121 13.46 20.73 -12.11
N SER A 122 12.28 20.67 -12.72
CA SER A 122 11.16 21.59 -12.44
C SER A 122 10.42 21.28 -11.13
N LYS A 123 9.76 22.31 -10.58
CA LYS A 123 8.82 22.17 -9.44
C LYS A 123 7.52 21.44 -9.78
N LEU A 124 7.29 21.07 -11.04
CA LEU A 124 6.13 20.28 -11.47
C LEU A 124 6.40 18.77 -11.40
N PHE A 125 7.65 18.36 -11.21
CA PHE A 125 8.07 16.97 -11.23
C PHE A 125 7.81 16.29 -9.87
N ASP A 126 6.69 15.59 -9.76
CA ASP A 126 6.31 14.84 -8.55
C ASP A 126 6.72 13.35 -8.62
N VAL A 127 6.47 12.62 -7.53
CA VAL A 127 6.76 11.18 -7.43
C VAL A 127 5.97 10.36 -8.45
N SER A 128 4.74 10.76 -8.80
CA SER A 128 3.94 10.07 -9.83
C SER A 128 4.61 10.21 -11.20
N MET A 129 5.09 11.40 -11.56
CA MET A 129 5.88 11.59 -12.77
C MET A 129 7.17 10.75 -12.76
N ALA A 130 7.91 10.75 -11.65
CA ALA A 130 9.14 9.96 -11.51
C ALA A 130 8.89 8.45 -11.72
N ILE A 131 7.92 7.88 -11.01
CA ILE A 131 7.53 6.46 -11.15
C ILE A 131 7.01 6.16 -12.57
N SER A 132 6.40 7.13 -13.27
CA SER A 132 5.91 6.96 -14.64
C SER A 132 7.06 6.89 -15.65
N TYR A 133 8.06 7.77 -15.54
CA TYR A 133 9.26 7.71 -16.37
C TYR A 133 10.11 6.47 -16.08
N LEU A 134 10.19 6.03 -14.82
CA LEU A 134 10.89 4.80 -14.43
C LEU A 134 10.25 3.54 -15.04
N TYR A 135 8.91 3.51 -15.12
CA TYR A 135 8.16 2.40 -15.72
C TYR A 135 8.15 2.43 -17.26
N LYS A 136 8.01 3.61 -17.87
CA LYS A 136 7.76 3.77 -19.32
C LYS A 136 9.02 4.05 -20.15
N SER A 137 10.13 4.49 -19.53
CA SER A 137 11.40 4.71 -20.24
C SER A 137 12.12 3.40 -20.52
N LYS A 138 12.66 3.27 -21.73
CA LYS A 138 13.62 2.21 -22.10
C LYS A 138 15.08 2.66 -22.02
N GLU A 139 15.32 3.96 -21.77
CA GLU A 139 16.67 4.54 -21.73
C GLU A 139 17.30 4.34 -20.34
N PRO A 140 18.40 3.56 -20.20
CA PRO A 140 18.99 3.25 -18.90
C PRO A 140 19.50 4.51 -18.17
N GLY A 141 19.98 5.51 -18.91
CA GLY A 141 20.39 6.80 -18.33
C GLY A 141 19.23 7.54 -17.64
N VAL A 142 18.03 7.48 -18.22
CA VAL A 142 16.81 8.05 -17.61
C VAL A 142 16.41 7.24 -16.38
N GLN A 143 16.40 5.92 -16.47
CA GLN A 143 16.07 5.05 -15.33
C GLN A 143 17.02 5.29 -14.15
N ALA A 144 18.34 5.33 -14.40
CA ALA A 144 19.36 5.62 -13.39
C ALA A 144 19.24 7.03 -12.80
N TYR A 145 18.98 8.05 -13.63
CA TYR A 145 18.71 9.41 -13.15
C TYR A 145 17.50 9.43 -12.20
N ILE A 146 16.41 8.76 -12.56
CA ILE A 146 15.21 8.68 -11.71
C ILE A 146 15.47 7.89 -10.42
N GLY A 147 16.23 6.79 -10.49
CA GLY A 147 16.66 6.03 -9.31
C GLY A 147 17.42 6.89 -8.30
N ASN A 148 18.35 7.72 -8.78
CA ASN A 148 19.01 8.75 -7.96
C ASN A 148 18.04 9.84 -7.49
N ARG A 149 17.07 10.26 -8.31
CA ARG A 149 16.07 11.29 -7.97
C ARG A 149 15.12 10.85 -6.84
N LEU A 150 14.87 9.54 -6.66
CA LEU A 150 14.04 9.00 -5.56
C LEU A 150 14.51 9.48 -4.16
N PHE A 151 15.82 9.70 -3.99
CA PHE A 151 16.41 10.21 -2.74
C PHE A 151 16.09 11.68 -2.44
N SER A 152 15.49 12.43 -3.39
CA SER A 152 15.17 13.86 -3.25
C SER A 152 13.69 14.17 -2.96
N PHE A 153 12.83 13.15 -2.93
CA PHE A 153 11.42 13.27 -2.55
C PHE A 153 11.21 12.97 -1.06
N LEU A 154 10.02 13.29 -0.53
CA LEU A 154 9.69 12.94 0.85
C LEU A 154 9.47 11.42 0.99
N ASP A 155 10.06 10.83 2.02
CA ASP A 155 9.91 9.42 2.39
C ASP A 155 8.44 8.93 2.31
N SER A 156 7.50 9.71 2.84
CA SER A 156 6.07 9.37 2.87
C SER A 156 5.37 9.43 1.50
N GLU A 157 5.87 10.21 0.55
CA GLU A 157 5.35 10.26 -0.82
C GLU A 157 5.82 9.04 -1.62
N VAL A 158 7.06 8.60 -1.42
CA VAL A 158 7.61 7.42 -2.07
C VAL A 158 7.09 6.12 -1.43
N ASP A 159 6.84 6.12 -0.11
CA ASP A 159 6.23 4.99 0.61
C ASP A 159 4.84 4.64 0.09
N PHE A 160 4.07 5.62 -0.41
CA PHE A 160 2.80 5.38 -1.08
C PHE A 160 2.95 4.54 -2.36
N TYR A 161 4.07 4.67 -3.08
CA TYR A 161 4.42 3.90 -4.28
C TYR A 161 5.32 2.68 -4.00
N LEU A 162 5.54 2.31 -2.74
CA LEU A 162 6.33 1.13 -2.38
C LEU A 162 5.83 -0.18 -3.04
N PRO A 163 4.52 -0.45 -3.16
CA PRO A 163 4.02 -1.60 -3.92
C PRO A 163 4.50 -1.61 -5.37
N GLN A 164 4.39 -0.48 -6.07
CA GLN A 164 4.79 -0.30 -7.47
C GLN A 164 6.31 -0.45 -7.63
N LEU A 165 7.11 0.20 -6.77
CA LEU A 165 8.57 0.08 -6.78
C LEU A 165 9.03 -1.38 -6.60
N LEU A 166 8.39 -2.13 -5.71
CA LEU A 166 8.73 -3.54 -5.48
C LEU A 166 8.19 -4.45 -6.59
N ASN A 167 7.05 -4.15 -7.20
CA ASN A 167 6.53 -4.91 -8.33
C ASN A 167 7.44 -4.74 -9.57
N MET A 168 7.84 -3.50 -9.88
CA MET A 168 8.85 -3.21 -10.91
C MET A 168 10.18 -3.91 -10.60
N TYR A 169 10.67 -3.79 -9.36
CA TYR A 169 11.92 -4.43 -8.93
C TYR A 169 11.88 -5.95 -9.07
N VAL A 170 10.73 -6.62 -8.93
CA VAL A 170 10.61 -8.09 -9.08
C VAL A 170 10.44 -8.52 -10.54
N HIS A 171 9.63 -7.80 -11.33
CA HIS A 171 9.09 -8.28 -12.61
C HIS A 171 9.54 -7.52 -13.88
N MET A 172 10.42 -6.53 -13.76
CA MET A 172 11.02 -5.82 -14.91
C MET A 172 12.48 -6.21 -15.18
N ASP A 173 13.07 -5.60 -16.20
CA ASP A 173 14.47 -5.77 -16.63
C ASP A 173 15.50 -5.39 -15.55
N THR A 174 16.77 -5.74 -15.79
CA THR A 174 17.90 -5.53 -14.87
C THR A 174 18.12 -4.05 -14.56
N GLU A 175 17.88 -3.21 -15.54
CA GLU A 175 18.18 -1.80 -15.59
C GLU A 175 17.25 -1.00 -14.68
N VAL A 176 15.93 -1.24 -14.74
CA VAL A 176 14.95 -0.74 -13.75
C VAL A 176 15.23 -1.32 -12.36
N GLY A 177 15.62 -2.60 -12.30
CA GLY A 177 15.93 -3.29 -11.04
C GLY A 177 17.08 -2.61 -10.27
N ASP A 178 18.21 -2.38 -10.93
CA ASP A 178 19.40 -1.80 -10.31
C ASP A 178 19.31 -0.26 -10.19
N ALA A 179 18.43 0.42 -10.94
CA ALA A 179 18.07 1.81 -10.67
C ALA A 179 17.26 1.98 -9.36
N ILE A 180 16.33 1.06 -9.06
CA ILE A 180 15.50 1.08 -7.85
C ILE A 180 16.29 0.64 -6.60
N ARG A 181 17.21 -0.31 -6.77
CA ARG A 181 17.87 -1.04 -5.67
C ARG A 181 18.60 -0.17 -4.63
N PRO A 182 19.37 0.88 -4.98
CA PRO A 182 20.08 1.70 -3.99
C PRO A 182 19.10 2.39 -3.02
N TYR A 183 17.99 2.89 -3.54
CA TYR A 183 16.96 3.56 -2.74
C TYR A 183 16.30 2.58 -1.75
N LEU A 184 15.90 1.39 -2.22
CA LEU A 184 15.34 0.35 -1.34
C LEU A 184 16.30 -0.05 -0.21
N ILE A 185 17.59 -0.20 -0.51
CA ILE A 185 18.61 -0.55 0.49
C ILE A 185 18.77 0.57 1.53
N HIS A 186 18.88 1.82 1.09
CA HIS A 186 18.99 2.99 1.96
C HIS A 186 17.76 3.16 2.89
N ARG A 187 16.54 3.04 2.35
CA ARG A 187 15.31 3.13 3.14
C ARG A 187 15.16 1.94 4.11
N CYS A 188 15.66 0.75 3.75
CA CYS A 188 15.69 -0.40 4.67
C CYS A 188 16.68 -0.20 5.83
N SER A 189 17.92 0.27 5.58
CA SER A 189 18.86 0.53 6.67
C SER A 189 18.31 1.61 7.61
N ALA A 190 17.81 2.73 7.07
CA ALA A 190 17.18 3.81 7.84
C ALA A 190 15.94 3.35 8.64
N SER A 191 14.98 2.68 8.01
CA SER A 191 13.67 2.38 8.61
C SER A 191 13.39 0.88 8.81
N ILE A 192 13.12 0.52 10.06
CA ILE A 192 12.74 -0.85 10.44
C ILE A 192 11.34 -1.23 9.93
N THR A 193 10.41 -0.26 9.89
CA THR A 193 9.08 -0.46 9.30
C THR A 193 9.18 -0.63 7.78
N PHE A 194 9.97 0.20 7.10
CA PHE A 194 10.20 0.07 5.66
C PHE A 194 10.84 -1.28 5.31
N SER A 195 11.83 -1.73 6.10
CA SER A 195 12.41 -3.08 5.99
C SER A 195 11.34 -4.17 6.10
N LEU A 196 10.46 -4.09 7.09
CA LEU A 196 9.42 -5.09 7.33
C LEU A 196 8.40 -5.13 6.18
N LEU A 197 7.90 -3.96 5.76
CA LEU A 197 6.97 -3.83 4.63
C LEU A 197 7.58 -4.37 3.33
N SER A 198 8.84 -3.99 3.05
CA SER A 198 9.58 -4.48 1.88
C SER A 198 9.79 -5.99 1.91
N ALA A 199 10.15 -6.56 3.06
CA ALA A 199 10.34 -8.01 3.19
C ALA A 199 9.04 -8.82 3.05
N TRP A 200 7.88 -8.23 3.37
CA TRP A 200 6.57 -8.84 3.10
C TRP A 200 6.16 -8.71 1.63
N LEU A 201 6.16 -7.48 1.09
CA LEU A 201 5.75 -7.21 -0.30
C LEU A 201 6.65 -7.95 -1.32
N LEU A 202 7.97 -7.99 -1.11
CA LEU A 202 8.87 -8.82 -1.94
C LEU A 202 8.51 -10.32 -1.89
N GLY A 203 8.03 -10.82 -0.75
CA GLY A 203 7.55 -12.19 -0.62
C GLY A 203 6.22 -12.42 -1.34
N ALA A 204 5.30 -11.47 -1.21
CA ALA A 204 3.96 -11.54 -1.76
C ALA A 204 3.92 -11.32 -3.29
N TYR A 205 4.80 -10.51 -3.88
CA TYR A 205 4.91 -10.37 -5.35
C TYR A 205 5.81 -11.44 -5.98
N SER A 206 6.83 -11.95 -5.28
CA SER A 206 7.59 -13.12 -5.78
C SER A 206 6.78 -14.41 -5.79
N SER A 207 5.58 -14.45 -5.18
CA SER A 207 4.71 -15.64 -5.18
C SER A 207 4.16 -16.00 -6.57
N ASP A 208 4.00 -15.00 -7.45
CA ASP A 208 3.47 -15.18 -8.81
C ASP A 208 4.54 -15.76 -9.77
N MET A 209 5.82 -15.80 -9.37
CA MET A 209 6.89 -16.39 -10.18
C MET A 209 6.92 -17.93 -10.08
N HIS A 210 7.17 -18.63 -11.19
CA HIS A 210 7.49 -20.07 -11.17
C HIS A 210 8.59 -20.41 -10.15
N ILE A 211 8.43 -21.52 -9.41
CA ILE A 211 9.22 -21.88 -8.23
C ILE A 211 10.75 -21.92 -8.50
N SER A 212 11.18 -22.38 -9.68
CA SER A 212 12.58 -22.39 -10.11
C SER A 212 13.16 -20.98 -10.24
N THR A 213 12.42 -20.07 -10.87
CA THR A 213 12.77 -18.66 -11.07
C THR A 213 12.70 -17.88 -9.75
N GLN A 214 11.63 -18.09 -8.97
CA GLN A 214 11.39 -17.47 -7.66
C GLN A 214 12.58 -17.62 -6.71
N ARG A 215 13.12 -18.85 -6.56
CA ARG A 215 14.22 -19.14 -5.62
C ARG A 215 15.50 -18.34 -5.92
N HIS A 216 15.71 -17.97 -7.18
CA HIS A 216 16.90 -17.26 -7.67
C HIS A 216 16.64 -15.79 -7.98
N SER A 217 15.39 -15.33 -7.86
CA SER A 217 14.98 -13.97 -8.19
C SER A 217 15.71 -12.93 -7.34
N ARG A 218 15.95 -11.77 -7.96
CA ARG A 218 16.41 -10.54 -7.30
C ARG A 218 15.55 -10.16 -6.08
N GLY A 219 14.23 -10.36 -6.17
CA GLY A 219 13.29 -10.15 -5.06
C GLY A 219 13.57 -11.07 -3.87
N THR A 220 13.72 -12.37 -4.11
CA THR A 220 14.09 -13.35 -3.07
C THR A 220 15.47 -13.06 -2.48
N LYS A 221 16.44 -12.63 -3.28
CA LYS A 221 17.79 -12.22 -2.82
C LYS A 221 17.73 -10.99 -1.91
N LEU A 222 17.08 -9.91 -2.35
CA LEU A 222 16.92 -8.69 -1.55
C LEU A 222 16.11 -8.95 -0.26
N ARG A 223 15.05 -9.76 -0.36
CA ARG A 223 14.25 -10.17 0.81
C ARG A 223 15.08 -10.94 1.85
N LYS A 224 15.97 -11.84 1.42
CA LYS A 224 16.90 -12.54 2.34
C LYS A 224 17.82 -11.53 3.03
N LEU A 225 18.42 -10.62 2.26
CA LEU A 225 19.35 -9.59 2.77
C LEU A 225 18.71 -8.62 3.78
N ILE A 226 17.45 -8.24 3.57
CA ILE A 226 16.66 -7.43 4.54
C ILE A 226 16.39 -8.23 5.82
N LEU A 227 16.17 -9.54 5.72
CA LEU A 227 15.86 -10.42 6.85
C LEU A 227 17.09 -10.93 7.62
N SER A 228 18.29 -10.88 7.04
CA SER A 228 19.56 -11.26 7.67
C SER A 228 20.27 -10.11 8.39
N ASP A 229 19.77 -8.88 8.30
CA ASP A 229 20.26 -7.69 9.04
C ASP A 229 21.69 -7.25 8.66
N GLU A 230 22.17 -7.72 7.50
CA GLU A 230 23.44 -7.34 6.86
C GLU A 230 23.44 -5.88 6.38
N LEU A 231 22.25 -5.28 6.19
CA LEU A 231 22.08 -3.92 5.65
C LEU A 231 22.54 -2.77 6.58
N ASN A 232 22.90 -3.06 7.83
CA ASN A 232 23.46 -2.06 8.72
C ASN A 232 24.98 -1.95 8.54
N PRO A 233 25.55 -0.75 8.23
CA PRO A 233 26.99 -0.56 8.19
C PRO A 233 27.63 -0.97 9.53
N ALA A 234 28.91 -1.33 9.51
CA ALA A 234 29.65 -1.49 10.76
C ALA A 234 29.72 -0.14 11.50
N PRO A 235 29.64 -0.12 12.85
CA PRO A 235 29.96 1.10 13.59
C PRO A 235 31.41 1.48 13.28
N SER A 236 31.61 2.68 12.74
CA SER A 236 32.91 3.15 12.26
C SER A 236 33.90 3.35 13.40
N ASP A 237 35.00 2.62 13.34
CA ASP A 237 36.29 2.79 14.04
C ASP A 237 36.32 3.61 15.33
N SER A 238 36.43 2.89 16.46
CA SER A 238 37.29 3.36 17.54
C SER A 238 38.72 3.56 17.01
N PRO A 239 39.43 4.67 17.30
CA PRO A 239 40.72 4.94 16.70
C PRO A 239 41.78 3.91 17.12
N VAL A 240 42.16 3.02 16.20
CA VAL A 240 43.23 2.04 16.41
C VAL A 240 44.57 2.78 16.46
N PHE A 241 45.18 2.82 17.64
CA PHE A 241 46.47 3.47 17.89
C PHE A 241 47.62 2.66 17.27
N VAL A 242 47.87 2.86 15.96
CA VAL A 242 48.99 2.22 15.25
C VAL A 242 50.30 2.94 15.59
N SER A 243 50.96 2.51 16.66
CA SER A 243 52.31 2.96 17.01
C SER A 243 53.34 2.53 15.95
N PRO A 244 54.09 3.44 15.32
CA PRO A 244 55.03 3.10 14.26
C PRO A 244 56.38 2.59 14.80
N SER A 245 57.09 1.84 13.94
CA SER A 245 58.50 1.43 14.03
C SER A 245 58.84 0.13 14.77
N ARG A 246 59.08 -0.94 13.99
CA ARG A 246 60.45 -1.46 13.76
C ARG A 246 60.52 -2.30 12.49
N ARG A 247 61.54 -2.05 11.65
CA ARG A 247 61.95 -2.92 10.53
C ARG A 247 62.71 -4.12 11.09
N THR A 248 62.57 -5.32 10.50
CA THR A 248 63.69 -6.14 9.99
C THR A 248 63.24 -7.37 9.18
N HIS A 249 63.98 -7.62 8.09
CA HIS A 249 64.24 -8.88 7.37
C HIS A 249 63.15 -9.96 7.15
N GLN A 250 62.75 -10.01 5.88
CA GLN A 250 62.29 -11.18 5.14
C GLN A 250 63.35 -12.31 5.09
N ARG A 251 62.95 -13.57 5.32
CA ARG A 251 63.66 -14.76 4.80
C ARG A 251 62.69 -15.93 4.58
N SER A 252 62.73 -16.53 3.40
CA SER A 252 61.90 -17.68 3.03
C SER A 252 62.59 -19.02 3.36
N LYS A 253 61.78 -20.05 3.68
CA LYS A 253 62.08 -21.49 3.53
C LYS A 253 60.76 -22.24 3.29
N SER A 254 60.84 -23.37 2.57
CA SER A 254 59.71 -24.17 2.07
C SER A 254 59.80 -25.63 2.50
N ASP A 255 58.73 -26.39 2.20
CA ASP A 255 58.64 -27.87 2.17
C ASP A 255 58.64 -28.58 3.57
N ALA A 256 57.99 -29.74 3.77
CA ALA A 256 57.58 -30.76 2.79
C ALA A 256 56.39 -31.67 3.21
N THR A 257 55.67 -32.19 2.20
CA THR A 257 55.11 -33.57 2.05
C THR A 257 53.99 -34.12 2.95
N MET A 258 53.10 -34.91 2.33
CA MET A 258 51.93 -35.64 2.89
C MET A 258 52.21 -37.13 3.20
N ALA A 259 51.63 -37.66 4.29
CA ALA A 259 51.25 -39.07 4.55
C ALA A 259 50.69 -39.20 6.00
N SER A 260 49.88 -40.18 6.44
CA SER A 260 48.93 -41.11 5.80
C SER A 260 48.05 -41.77 6.88
N ASN A 261 46.90 -42.37 6.50
CA ASN A 261 45.97 -43.30 7.19
C ASN A 261 46.09 -43.64 8.71
N GLY A 262 44.93 -43.78 9.39
CA GLY A 262 44.79 -44.35 10.76
C GLY A 262 44.85 -45.89 10.82
N PRO A 263 44.16 -46.62 11.75
CA PRO A 263 43.12 -46.18 12.71
C PRO A 263 43.22 -46.76 14.15
N GLY A 264 42.23 -46.51 15.02
CA GLY A 264 41.73 -47.55 15.96
C GLY A 264 41.64 -47.25 17.47
N ALA A 265 40.74 -48.00 18.13
CA ALA A 265 40.62 -48.33 19.57
C ALA A 265 40.68 -47.20 20.63
N GLY A 266 39.55 -46.94 21.30
CA GLY A 266 39.45 -46.03 22.45
C GLY A 266 39.41 -46.72 23.82
N LEU A 267 39.34 -45.93 24.90
CA LEU A 267 39.09 -46.42 26.26
C LEU A 267 38.24 -45.39 27.06
N ARG A 268 37.42 -45.87 28.00
CA ARG A 268 36.67 -45.02 28.96
C ARG A 268 37.25 -45.21 30.37
N ARG A 269 37.44 -44.11 31.13
CA ARG A 269 36.86 -43.91 32.50
C ARG A 269 37.36 -42.64 33.21
N THR A 270 36.43 -42.01 33.94
CA THR A 270 36.58 -41.25 35.20
C THR A 270 37.80 -40.35 35.44
N GLY A 271 37.56 -39.04 35.56
CA GLY A 271 38.50 -38.08 36.18
C GLY A 271 37.90 -36.68 36.23
N SER A 272 37.56 -36.18 37.41
CA SER A 272 36.91 -34.87 37.59
C SER A 272 37.91 -33.73 37.69
N ASN A 273 37.85 -32.73 36.80
CA ASN A 273 38.40 -31.40 37.07
C ASN A 273 37.75 -30.31 36.17
N PRO A 274 37.11 -29.25 36.74
CA PRO A 274 36.42 -28.24 35.95
C PRO A 274 37.29 -26.99 35.68
N LYS A 275 38.01 -26.96 34.54
CA LYS A 275 38.58 -25.73 33.95
C LYS A 275 39.08 -25.96 32.52
N VAL A 276 39.23 -24.86 31.76
CA VAL A 276 39.76 -24.78 30.38
C VAL A 276 38.82 -25.25 29.25
N GLU A 277 37.51 -24.99 29.39
CA GLU A 277 36.64 -24.72 28.23
C GLU A 277 35.90 -23.39 28.45
N ALA A 278 36.61 -22.27 28.25
CA ALA A 278 36.08 -20.92 28.43
C ALA A 278 36.72 -19.88 27.47
N VAL A 279 37.35 -20.34 26.38
CA VAL A 279 38.10 -19.49 25.43
C VAL A 279 37.67 -19.72 23.98
N HIS A 280 36.83 -20.73 23.71
CA HIS A 280 36.36 -21.07 22.36
C HIS A 280 34.88 -20.76 22.07
N GLU A 281 34.11 -20.24 23.05
CA GLU A 281 32.76 -19.71 22.81
C GLU A 281 32.75 -18.20 22.49
N GLU A 282 33.64 -17.39 23.09
CA GLU A 282 33.63 -15.93 22.92
C GLU A 282 33.89 -15.45 21.48
N VAL A 283 34.56 -16.28 20.66
CA VAL A 283 34.79 -15.97 19.24
C VAL A 283 33.51 -16.17 18.41
N SER A 284 32.68 -17.17 18.75
CA SER A 284 31.39 -17.43 18.08
C SER A 284 30.31 -16.40 18.47
N GLN A 285 30.39 -15.82 19.67
CA GLN A 285 29.43 -14.80 20.11
C GLN A 285 29.60 -13.44 19.40
N ARG A 286 30.74 -13.16 18.75
CA ARG A 286 31.01 -11.86 18.09
C ARG A 286 30.39 -11.67 16.70
N PHE A 287 29.76 -12.69 16.11
CA PHE A 287 29.09 -12.58 14.80
C PHE A 287 27.56 -12.76 14.82
N SER A 288 26.96 -12.98 15.99
CA SER A 288 25.49 -13.04 16.14
C SER A 288 24.89 -11.65 16.38
N ARG A 289 24.81 -10.81 15.33
CA ARG A 289 23.99 -9.57 15.38
C ARG A 289 22.54 -9.95 15.75
N PRO A 290 21.88 -9.27 16.71
CA PRO A 290 20.56 -9.68 17.21
C PRO A 290 19.44 -9.29 16.23
N GLU A 291 19.23 -10.14 15.21
CA GLU A 291 18.22 -10.07 14.13
C GLU A 291 17.14 -8.99 14.36
N ARG A 292 17.36 -7.78 13.81
CA ARG A 292 16.53 -6.57 14.02
C ARG A 292 15.01 -6.82 13.93
N LEU A 293 14.58 -7.71 13.03
CA LEU A 293 13.18 -8.02 12.76
C LEU A 293 12.65 -9.30 13.46
N ARG A 294 13.47 -10.09 14.16
CA ARG A 294 13.05 -11.40 14.71
C ARG A 294 11.92 -11.35 15.74
N PRO A 295 11.89 -10.42 16.72
CA PRO A 295 10.77 -10.33 17.65
C PRO A 295 9.44 -10.08 16.94
N GLN A 296 9.44 -9.14 15.98
CA GLN A 296 8.28 -8.82 15.14
C GLN A 296 7.85 -10.01 14.28
N ARG A 297 8.81 -10.71 13.66
CA ARG A 297 8.57 -11.90 12.83
C ARG A 297 7.88 -13.01 13.63
N GLU A 298 8.35 -13.30 14.86
CA GLU A 298 7.74 -14.34 15.71
C GLU A 298 6.41 -13.90 16.34
N PHE A 299 6.19 -12.61 16.60
CA PHE A 299 4.88 -12.08 17.03
C PHE A 299 3.83 -12.22 15.93
N ILE A 300 4.12 -11.75 14.72
CA ILE A 300 3.22 -11.84 13.56
C ILE A 300 2.95 -13.31 13.19
N LYS A 301 3.99 -14.14 13.16
CA LYS A 301 3.86 -15.60 12.98
C LYS A 301 3.00 -16.24 14.07
N SER A 302 3.09 -15.80 15.33
CA SER A 302 2.21 -16.28 16.40
C SER A 302 0.74 -15.95 16.10
N LEU A 303 0.42 -14.72 15.69
CA LEU A 303 -0.95 -14.33 15.30
C LEU A 303 -1.48 -15.16 14.12
N LEU A 304 -0.68 -15.34 13.07
CA LEU A 304 -1.04 -16.16 11.91
C LEU A 304 -1.25 -17.64 12.26
N CYS A 305 -0.39 -18.20 13.12
CA CYS A 305 -0.56 -19.57 13.61
C CYS A 305 -1.79 -19.73 14.51
N ILE A 306 -2.22 -18.70 15.24
CA ILE A 306 -3.51 -18.70 15.96
C ILE A 306 -4.65 -18.75 14.95
N GLY A 307 -4.70 -17.83 13.98
CA GLY A 307 -5.74 -17.80 12.95
C GLY A 307 -5.89 -19.14 12.22
N LYS A 308 -4.78 -19.76 11.80
CA LYS A 308 -4.79 -21.08 11.15
C LYS A 308 -5.25 -22.24 12.08
N ARG A 309 -5.21 -22.08 13.41
CA ARG A 309 -5.83 -23.03 14.37
C ARG A 309 -7.33 -22.79 14.58
N LEU A 310 -7.88 -21.62 14.26
CA LEU A 310 -9.31 -21.36 14.39
C LEU A 310 -10.12 -21.98 13.25
N ALA A 311 -9.50 -22.18 12.08
CA ALA A 311 -10.13 -22.79 10.90
C ALA A 311 -10.62 -24.23 11.13
N THR A 312 -10.14 -24.93 12.17
CA THR A 312 -10.57 -26.31 12.50
C THR A 312 -11.76 -26.38 13.45
N LEU A 313 -12.36 -25.23 13.83
CA LEU A 313 -13.48 -25.16 14.77
C LEU A 313 -14.76 -24.76 14.02
N PRO A 314 -15.88 -25.49 14.14
CA PRO A 314 -17.07 -25.24 13.33
C PRO A 314 -17.81 -23.94 13.68
N THR A 315 -17.96 -23.60 14.96
CA THR A 315 -18.78 -22.43 15.37
C THR A 315 -17.96 -21.22 15.76
N LYS A 316 -18.51 -20.02 15.53
CA LYS A 316 -17.86 -18.72 15.79
C LYS A 316 -17.57 -18.48 17.27
N GLU A 317 -18.36 -19.08 18.16
CA GLU A 317 -18.27 -19.01 19.61
C GLU A 317 -17.07 -19.85 20.06
N GLN A 318 -16.90 -21.05 19.48
CA GLN A 318 -15.71 -21.89 19.69
C GLN A 318 -14.45 -21.22 19.11
N LYS A 319 -14.52 -20.70 17.87
CA LYS A 319 -13.44 -19.91 17.25
C LYS A 319 -13.03 -18.73 18.16
N THR A 320 -14.00 -17.99 18.71
CA THR A 320 -13.77 -16.84 19.60
C THR A 320 -13.21 -17.26 20.98
N GLN A 321 -13.78 -18.28 21.63
CA GLN A 321 -13.28 -18.74 22.94
C GLN A 321 -11.85 -19.30 22.84
N ARG A 322 -11.51 -19.95 21.72
CA ARG A 322 -10.13 -20.39 21.45
C ARG A 322 -9.20 -19.19 21.20
N LEU A 323 -9.64 -18.19 20.42
CA LEU A 323 -8.88 -16.95 20.18
C LEU A 323 -8.53 -16.24 21.49
N ILE A 324 -9.49 -16.09 22.41
CA ILE A 324 -9.28 -15.47 23.73
C ILE A 324 -8.21 -16.23 24.54
N SER A 325 -8.29 -17.56 24.57
CA SER A 325 -7.32 -18.43 25.26
C SER A 325 -5.90 -18.30 24.67
N GLU A 326 -5.78 -18.34 23.34
CA GLU A 326 -4.51 -18.28 22.62
C GLU A 326 -3.84 -16.89 22.74
N LEU A 327 -4.62 -15.81 22.69
CA LEU A 327 -4.12 -14.45 22.92
C LEU A 327 -3.76 -14.19 24.39
N SER A 328 -4.34 -14.92 25.35
CA SER A 328 -3.88 -14.88 26.74
C SER A 328 -2.45 -15.42 26.84
N LEU A 329 -2.15 -16.58 26.23
CA LEU A 329 -0.79 -17.12 26.17
C LEU A 329 0.20 -16.20 25.44
N LEU A 330 -0.25 -15.45 24.43
CA LEU A 330 0.59 -14.47 23.73
C LEU A 330 1.05 -13.31 24.64
N ASN A 331 0.26 -12.94 25.66
CA ASN A 331 0.64 -11.89 26.60
C ASN A 331 1.87 -12.25 27.45
N HIS A 332 2.18 -13.53 27.66
CA HIS A 332 3.42 -13.96 28.34
C HIS A 332 4.70 -13.64 27.53
N LYS A 333 4.57 -13.20 26.27
CA LYS A 333 5.68 -12.74 25.41
C LYS A 333 5.71 -11.22 25.25
N LEU A 334 4.93 -10.47 26.02
CA LEU A 334 4.81 -9.01 25.96
C LEU A 334 5.13 -8.39 27.34
N PRO A 335 5.65 -7.14 27.42
CA PRO A 335 6.03 -6.26 26.31
C PRO A 335 7.22 -6.78 25.50
N ALA A 336 7.28 -6.44 24.21
CA ALA A 336 8.38 -6.82 23.32
C ALA A 336 8.69 -5.72 22.29
N ARG A 337 9.81 -5.87 21.57
CA ARG A 337 10.22 -5.04 20.42
C ARG A 337 9.35 -5.31 19.18
N VAL A 338 8.03 -5.10 19.32
CA VAL A 338 7.00 -5.44 18.33
C VAL A 338 5.96 -4.31 18.25
N TRP A 339 5.42 -4.06 17.05
CA TRP A 339 4.52 -2.95 16.73
C TRP A 339 3.48 -3.36 15.68
N LEU A 340 2.39 -2.61 15.55
CA LEU A 340 1.41 -2.75 14.48
C LEU A 340 1.72 -1.77 13.33
N PRO A 341 2.12 -2.22 12.13
CA PRO A 341 2.47 -1.31 11.02
C PRO A 341 1.28 -0.53 10.43
N THR A 342 0.05 -0.81 10.84
CA THR A 342 -1.15 0.00 10.54
C THR A 342 -1.22 1.29 11.34
N ALA A 343 -0.53 1.39 12.48
CA ALA A 343 -0.54 2.58 13.31
C ALA A 343 0.34 3.70 12.73
N GLU A 344 -0.15 4.93 12.79
CA GLU A 344 0.54 6.13 12.30
C GLU A 344 1.73 6.56 13.15
N HIS A 345 1.80 6.07 14.39
CA HIS A 345 2.77 6.48 15.39
C HIS A 345 3.66 5.31 15.78
N GLN A 346 4.96 5.54 15.95
CA GLN A 346 5.87 4.56 16.52
C GLN A 346 5.44 4.22 17.96
N HIS A 347 5.38 2.93 18.28
CA HIS A 347 4.91 2.42 19.56
C HIS A 347 5.48 1.01 19.80
N HIS A 348 5.23 0.46 20.99
CA HIS A 348 5.50 -0.94 21.33
C HIS A 348 4.22 -1.60 21.84
N VAL A 349 3.96 -2.86 21.48
CA VAL A 349 2.81 -3.60 22.00
C VAL A 349 3.12 -4.10 23.41
N CYS A 350 2.57 -3.45 24.43
CA CYS A 350 2.77 -3.85 25.83
C CYS A 350 1.81 -4.95 26.30
N ARG A 351 0.60 -5.02 25.73
CA ARG A 351 -0.47 -5.95 26.14
C ARG A 351 -1.49 -6.12 25.01
N VAL A 352 -2.05 -7.32 24.89
CA VAL A 352 -3.26 -7.58 24.09
C VAL A 352 -4.43 -7.85 25.05
N PRO A 353 -5.51 -7.03 25.03
CA PRO A 353 -6.69 -7.25 25.87
C PRO A 353 -7.52 -8.44 25.32
N HIS A 354 -7.03 -9.65 25.57
CA HIS A 354 -7.48 -10.88 24.92
C HIS A 354 -8.98 -11.17 25.09
N THR A 355 -9.60 -10.79 26.21
CA THR A 355 -11.05 -10.93 26.45
C THR A 355 -11.92 -10.02 25.57
N GLN A 356 -11.32 -9.14 24.77
CA GLN A 356 -11.99 -8.21 23.85
C GLN A 356 -11.80 -8.59 22.37
N ALA A 357 -11.13 -9.71 22.11
CA ALA A 357 -10.95 -10.26 20.78
C ALA A 357 -12.18 -11.08 20.37
N VAL A 358 -12.64 -10.91 19.13
CA VAL A 358 -13.81 -11.59 18.56
C VAL A 358 -13.47 -12.06 17.16
N VAL A 359 -14.00 -13.22 16.75
CA VAL A 359 -13.88 -13.70 15.36
C VAL A 359 -15.03 -13.14 14.54
N LEU A 360 -14.70 -12.46 13.44
CA LEU A 360 -15.66 -11.92 12.47
C LEU A 360 -16.11 -13.03 11.49
N ASN A 361 -17.25 -12.83 10.84
CA ASN A 361 -17.75 -13.72 9.79
C ASN A 361 -16.94 -13.55 8.50
N SER A 362 -15.73 -14.13 8.45
CA SER A 362 -15.07 -14.42 7.19
C SER A 362 -15.78 -15.59 6.51
N LYS A 363 -16.12 -15.41 5.23
CA LYS A 363 -16.72 -16.38 4.30
C LYS A 363 -15.87 -17.67 4.26
N ASP A 364 -16.16 -18.63 5.15
CA ASP A 364 -15.43 -19.91 5.23
C ASP A 364 -15.46 -20.57 3.83
N LYS A 365 -14.28 -20.75 3.22
CA LYS A 365 -14.14 -21.37 1.90
C LYS A 365 -14.40 -22.87 2.02
N MET A 366 -15.67 -23.25 2.09
CA MET A 366 -16.09 -24.64 1.90
C MET A 366 -15.74 -25.08 0.48
N GLU A 367 -14.62 -25.77 0.35
CA GLU A 367 -14.33 -26.62 -0.80
C GLU A 367 -15.41 -27.70 -0.86
N ALA A 368 -16.25 -27.64 -1.89
CA ALA A 368 -17.39 -28.53 -2.03
C ALA A 368 -16.93 -29.94 -2.44
N GLN A 369 -16.56 -30.77 -1.46
CA GLN A 369 -16.47 -32.21 -1.70
C GLN A 369 -17.87 -32.79 -1.89
N THR A 370 -18.17 -33.16 -3.13
CA THR A 370 -19.39 -33.87 -3.50
C THR A 370 -19.28 -35.35 -3.16
N SER A 371 -19.94 -35.78 -2.09
CA SER A 371 -20.35 -37.18 -1.92
C SER A 371 -21.74 -37.25 -1.29
N SER A 372 -22.46 -38.31 -1.63
CA SER A 372 -23.89 -38.51 -1.37
C SER A 372 -24.24 -38.73 0.10
N SER A 373 -25.45 -38.31 0.45
CA SER A 373 -26.42 -39.00 1.32
C SER A 373 -25.93 -39.82 2.51
N ASP A 374 -26.44 -39.50 3.71
CA ASP A 374 -27.51 -40.37 4.25
C ASP A 374 -28.40 -39.65 5.27
N ASN A 375 -29.56 -40.25 5.56
CA ASN A 375 -30.54 -39.76 6.52
C ASN A 375 -30.34 -40.40 7.91
N ILE A 376 -30.66 -39.70 8.99
CA ILE A 376 -31.57 -40.16 10.08
C ILE A 376 -31.75 -39.05 11.15
N SER A 377 -32.85 -39.12 11.89
CA SER A 377 -33.33 -38.12 12.87
C SER A 377 -33.47 -38.70 14.28
N GLN A 378 -33.50 -37.83 15.32
CA GLN A 378 -34.60 -37.71 16.31
C GLN A 378 -34.22 -37.03 17.65
N PHE A 379 -35.22 -36.32 18.23
CA PHE A 379 -35.54 -36.03 19.65
C PHE A 379 -34.44 -35.98 20.74
N SER A 380 -34.48 -35.04 21.70
CA SER A 380 -35.58 -34.91 22.69
C SER A 380 -35.64 -33.52 23.37
N VAL A 381 -36.82 -32.87 23.44
CA VAL A 381 -37.79 -32.80 24.57
C VAL A 381 -37.32 -31.95 25.77
N ASP A 382 -37.97 -30.80 25.96
CA ASP A 382 -37.89 -29.96 27.17
C ASP A 382 -38.56 -30.60 28.39
N SER A 383 -38.12 -30.22 29.60
CA SER A 383 -38.89 -30.47 30.83
C SER A 383 -38.65 -29.41 31.89
N ILE A 384 -39.76 -28.93 32.46
CA ILE A 384 -39.84 -27.84 33.44
C ILE A 384 -40.03 -28.38 34.86
N THR A 385 -39.31 -27.82 35.83
CA THR A 385 -39.79 -27.71 37.23
C THR A 385 -39.30 -26.40 37.84
N SER A 386 -40.22 -25.69 38.51
CA SER A 386 -39.94 -24.48 39.30
C SER A 386 -39.89 -24.82 40.78
N LEU A 387 -39.14 -24.06 41.58
CA LEU A 387 -39.30 -23.98 43.04
C LEU A 387 -38.84 -22.60 43.53
N GLU A 388 -39.68 -21.94 44.34
CA GLU A 388 -39.34 -20.65 44.99
C GLU A 388 -38.47 -20.86 46.24
N SER A 389 -37.62 -19.88 46.53
CA SER A 389 -37.30 -19.50 47.92
C SER A 389 -37.14 -17.97 48.01
N LYS A 390 -37.52 -17.39 49.15
CA LYS A 390 -37.58 -15.93 49.38
C LYS A 390 -36.65 -15.55 50.53
N GLU A 391 -35.71 -14.64 50.28
CA GLU A 391 -35.01 -13.87 51.32
C GLU A 391 -34.90 -12.39 50.92
N PRO A 392 -34.96 -11.45 51.88
CA PRO A 392 -34.91 -10.01 51.61
C PRO A 392 -33.47 -9.51 51.42
N VAL A 393 -33.11 -9.17 50.18
CA VAL A 393 -31.77 -8.65 49.85
C VAL A 393 -31.60 -7.21 50.34
N PHE A 394 -30.66 -6.99 51.25
CA PHE A 394 -30.19 -5.64 51.62
C PHE A 394 -29.49 -4.97 50.43
N ILE A 395 -30.02 -3.84 49.95
CA ILE A 395 -29.43 -3.07 48.85
C ILE A 395 -28.37 -2.12 49.42
N ALA A 396 -27.10 -2.33 49.07
CA ALA A 396 -26.02 -1.41 49.44
C ALA A 396 -26.14 -0.08 48.66
N ALA A 397 -25.73 1.03 49.28
CA ALA A 397 -25.80 2.35 48.65
C ALA A 397 -25.00 2.46 47.33
N GLY A 398 -24.01 1.59 47.13
CA GLY A 398 -23.29 1.45 45.86
C GLY A 398 -24.17 1.00 44.69
N ASP A 399 -25.15 0.12 44.92
CA ASP A 399 -26.08 -0.33 43.88
C ASP A 399 -27.11 0.73 43.52
N ILE A 400 -27.50 1.57 44.47
CA ILE A 400 -28.33 2.75 44.20
C ILE A 400 -27.54 3.72 43.30
N ARG A 401 -26.26 3.94 43.59
CA ARG A 401 -25.39 4.80 42.76
C ARG A 401 -25.19 4.22 41.35
N ARG A 402 -24.99 2.89 41.25
CA ARG A 402 -24.88 2.16 39.98
C ARG A 402 -26.15 2.30 39.13
N ARG A 403 -27.33 2.02 39.71
CA ARG A 403 -28.62 2.14 39.02
C ARG A 403 -28.94 3.59 38.61
N LEU A 404 -28.52 4.59 39.39
CA LEU A 404 -28.62 5.99 39.00
C LEU A 404 -27.70 6.32 37.81
N SER A 405 -26.46 5.82 37.77
CA SER A 405 -25.60 5.97 36.58
C SER A 405 -26.11 5.19 35.37
N GLU A 406 -26.68 3.99 35.55
CA GLU A 406 -27.28 3.20 34.47
C GLU A 406 -28.52 3.92 33.87
N ASN A 407 -29.33 4.59 34.70
CA ASN A 407 -30.46 5.40 34.24
C ASN A 407 -30.04 6.75 33.62
N LEU A 408 -28.95 7.39 34.06
CA LEU A 408 -28.40 8.58 33.39
C LEU A 408 -27.66 8.25 32.09
N ALA A 409 -27.15 7.02 31.94
CA ALA A 409 -26.47 6.53 30.75
C ALA A 409 -27.44 5.92 29.70
N HIS A 410 -28.70 6.33 29.68
CA HIS A 410 -29.65 5.97 28.62
C HIS A 410 -29.39 6.77 27.34
N THR A 411 -28.26 6.48 26.67
CA THR A 411 -28.23 6.62 25.21
C THR A 411 -29.26 5.65 24.62
N PRO A 412 -30.10 6.09 23.67
CA PRO A 412 -30.95 5.16 22.94
C PRO A 412 -30.08 4.17 22.13
N THR A 413 -30.68 3.06 21.72
CA THR A 413 -30.17 2.12 20.69
C THR A 413 -28.93 1.24 21.00
N ALA A 414 -28.67 0.92 22.28
CA ALA A 414 -27.78 -0.20 22.63
C ALA A 414 -28.25 -1.52 21.96
N PHE A 415 -27.41 -2.10 21.09
CA PHE A 415 -27.75 -3.34 20.37
C PHE A 415 -27.87 -4.55 21.31
N ARG A 416 -28.94 -5.34 21.14
CA ARG A 416 -29.14 -6.59 21.89
C ARG A 416 -28.06 -7.61 21.54
N ARG A 417 -27.61 -8.36 22.54
CA ARG A 417 -26.60 -9.43 22.40
C ARG A 417 -27.15 -10.60 21.59
N ASP A 418 -26.79 -10.63 20.32
CA ASP A 418 -26.99 -11.74 19.41
C ASP A 418 -25.99 -12.88 19.75
N PRO A 419 -26.45 -14.12 20.03
CA PRO A 419 -25.55 -15.27 20.24
C PRO A 419 -24.75 -15.68 19.00
N GLU A 420 -25.31 -15.48 17.79
CA GLU A 420 -24.70 -15.82 16.50
C GLU A 420 -23.83 -14.67 15.96
N ASP A 421 -24.11 -13.43 16.39
CA ASP A 421 -23.22 -12.29 16.15
C ASP A 421 -22.78 -11.51 17.40
N PRO A 422 -21.88 -12.09 18.23
CA PRO A 422 -21.24 -11.36 19.32
C PRO A 422 -20.32 -10.21 18.82
N SER A 423 -19.92 -10.18 17.55
CA SER A 423 -19.09 -9.09 17.01
C SER A 423 -19.88 -7.80 16.78
N ALA A 424 -21.16 -7.87 16.41
CA ALA A 424 -21.99 -6.69 16.18
C ALA A 424 -22.07 -5.75 17.40
N VAL A 425 -22.33 -6.30 18.59
CA VAL A 425 -22.37 -5.51 19.84
C VAL A 425 -20.98 -4.95 20.17
N ALA A 426 -19.92 -5.74 19.95
CA ALA A 426 -18.54 -5.30 20.12
C ALA A 426 -18.09 -4.25 19.09
N LEU A 427 -18.88 -3.95 18.05
CA LEU A 427 -18.63 -2.93 17.04
C LEU A 427 -19.51 -1.67 17.19
N LYS A 428 -20.73 -1.78 17.77
CA LYS A 428 -21.54 -0.60 18.13
C LYS A 428 -21.16 0.04 19.48
N GLU A 429 -20.46 -0.67 20.38
CA GLU A 429 -19.83 -0.02 21.54
C GLU A 429 -18.93 1.15 21.07
N PRO A 430 -19.22 2.41 21.43
CA PRO A 430 -18.44 3.53 20.91
C PRO A 430 -16.99 3.42 21.35
N TRP A 431 -16.08 3.64 20.40
CA TRP A 431 -14.65 3.38 20.58
C TRP A 431 -14.08 4.11 21.80
N GLU A 432 -14.52 5.32 22.06
CA GLU A 432 -14.12 6.18 23.18
C GLU A 432 -14.44 5.52 24.54
N GLU A 433 -15.55 4.79 24.63
CA GLU A 433 -15.97 4.06 25.83
C GLU A 433 -15.21 2.75 25.98
N LYS A 434 -15.03 2.04 24.87
CA LYS A 434 -14.20 0.83 24.78
C LYS A 434 -12.76 1.10 25.20
N VAL A 435 -12.20 2.23 24.73
CA VAL A 435 -10.89 2.75 25.13
C VAL A 435 -10.87 3.04 26.63
N ARG A 436 -11.85 3.77 27.17
CA ARG A 436 -11.96 4.11 28.61
C ARG A 436 -11.98 2.84 29.49
N ARG A 437 -12.91 1.93 29.20
CA ARG A 437 -13.12 0.67 29.92
C ARG A 437 -11.90 -0.26 29.88
N ILE A 438 -11.23 -0.36 28.73
CA ILE A 438 -9.99 -1.15 28.60
C ILE A 438 -8.81 -0.44 29.27
N ARG A 439 -8.77 0.89 29.31
CA ARG A 439 -7.74 1.68 30.02
C ARG A 439 -7.81 1.45 31.53
N GLU A 440 -9.00 1.53 32.11
CA GLU A 440 -9.25 1.31 33.54
C GLU A 440 -8.86 -0.11 33.98
N ALA A 441 -9.13 -1.11 33.15
CA ALA A 441 -8.73 -2.51 33.38
C ALA A 441 -7.29 -2.85 32.93
N SER A 442 -6.48 -1.87 32.49
CA SER A 442 -5.12 -2.09 31.98
C SER A 442 -4.05 -1.74 33.02
N PRO A 443 -3.12 -2.66 33.35
CA PRO A 443 -1.96 -2.35 34.18
C PRO A 443 -1.11 -1.17 33.66
N TYR A 444 -1.16 -0.93 32.34
CA TYR A 444 -0.45 0.16 31.67
C TYR A 444 -1.33 1.41 31.43
N GLY A 445 -2.62 1.38 31.79
CA GLY A 445 -3.58 2.43 31.45
C GLY A 445 -3.31 3.80 32.09
N HIS A 446 -2.59 3.82 33.21
CA HIS A 446 -2.16 5.04 33.88
C HIS A 446 -1.11 5.85 33.10
N LEU A 447 -0.42 5.23 32.13
CA LEU A 447 0.62 5.91 31.35
C LEU A 447 0.02 6.92 30.37
N HIS A 448 0.64 8.11 30.26
CA HIS A 448 0.20 9.15 29.31
C HIS A 448 0.48 8.79 27.85
N THR A 449 1.40 7.85 27.60
CA THR A 449 1.71 7.28 26.27
C THR A 449 0.79 6.12 25.89
N TRP A 450 -0.06 5.63 26.80
CA TRP A 450 -0.95 4.51 26.52
C TRP A 450 -1.99 4.88 25.47
N ARG A 451 -2.11 4.04 24.44
CA ARG A 451 -3.16 4.08 23.42
C ARG A 451 -3.67 2.67 23.16
N LEU A 452 -4.96 2.54 22.91
CA LEU A 452 -5.55 1.31 22.36
C LEU A 452 -5.43 1.34 20.83
N LEU A 453 -5.15 0.19 20.23
CA LEU A 453 -5.14 -0.01 18.78
C LEU A 453 -5.98 -1.24 18.44
N SER A 454 -6.57 -1.24 17.25
CA SER A 454 -7.40 -2.31 16.71
C SER A 454 -6.83 -2.78 15.37
N VAL A 455 -6.98 -4.07 15.08
CA VAL A 455 -6.52 -4.69 13.82
C VAL A 455 -7.31 -5.97 13.54
N ILE A 456 -7.74 -6.14 12.29
CA ILE A 456 -8.27 -7.41 11.78
C ILE A 456 -7.10 -8.19 11.17
N VAL A 457 -6.97 -9.47 11.50
CA VAL A 457 -5.94 -10.37 10.95
C VAL A 457 -6.61 -11.40 10.04
N LYS A 458 -6.47 -11.25 8.73
CA LYS A 458 -6.98 -12.20 7.73
C LYS A 458 -5.94 -13.30 7.47
N CYS A 459 -6.37 -14.56 7.50
CA CYS A 459 -5.55 -15.75 7.25
C CYS A 459 -6.27 -16.63 6.21
N GLY A 460 -5.62 -16.98 5.10
CA GLY A 460 -6.24 -17.70 3.97
C GLY A 460 -6.76 -16.78 2.85
N ASP A 461 -6.51 -15.48 2.94
CA ASP A 461 -6.93 -14.45 1.97
C ASP A 461 -5.73 -13.65 1.46
N ASP A 462 -5.72 -13.39 0.14
CA ASP A 462 -4.70 -12.62 -0.55
C ASP A 462 -5.08 -11.13 -0.61
N LEU A 463 -4.54 -10.30 0.29
CA LEU A 463 -4.92 -8.90 0.39
C LEU A 463 -4.26 -7.98 -0.65
N ARG A 464 -3.52 -8.53 -1.62
CA ARG A 464 -2.86 -7.73 -2.67
C ARG A 464 -3.86 -6.96 -3.52
N GLN A 465 -5.07 -7.50 -3.69
CA GLN A 465 -6.14 -6.84 -4.44
C GLN A 465 -6.82 -5.73 -3.61
N GLU A 466 -7.12 -5.95 -2.32
CA GLU A 466 -7.56 -4.86 -1.44
C GLU A 466 -6.50 -3.76 -1.28
N LEU A 467 -5.20 -4.08 -1.30
CA LEU A 467 -4.12 -3.09 -1.27
C LEU A 467 -4.13 -2.19 -2.52
N LEU A 468 -4.32 -2.78 -3.71
CA LEU A 468 -4.49 -2.05 -4.96
C LEU A 468 -5.72 -1.13 -4.92
N ALA A 469 -6.85 -1.62 -4.41
CA ALA A 469 -8.03 -0.81 -4.18
C ALA A 469 -7.76 0.36 -3.23
N TYR A 470 -7.11 0.11 -2.07
CA TYR A 470 -6.73 1.13 -1.10
C TYR A 470 -5.86 2.23 -1.71
N GLN A 471 -4.88 1.89 -2.56
CA GLN A 471 -4.07 2.90 -3.26
C GLN A 471 -4.92 3.77 -4.20
N VAL A 472 -5.80 3.17 -5.02
CA VAL A 472 -6.70 3.94 -5.90
C VAL A 472 -7.69 4.79 -5.11
N LEU A 473 -8.24 4.27 -4.00
CA LEU A 473 -9.10 5.02 -3.08
C LEU A 473 -8.37 6.25 -2.50
N ARG A 474 -7.13 6.08 -2.02
CA ARG A 474 -6.30 7.20 -1.53
C ARG A 474 -5.96 8.21 -2.63
N GLN A 475 -5.71 7.74 -3.86
CA GLN A 475 -5.44 8.62 -5.00
C GLN A 475 -6.68 9.46 -5.37
N LEU A 476 -7.87 8.84 -5.45
CA LEU A 476 -9.14 9.55 -5.69
C LEU A 476 -9.48 10.51 -4.54
N GLN A 477 -9.24 10.12 -3.29
CA GLN A 477 -9.42 11.01 -2.11
C GLN A 477 -8.59 12.29 -2.25
N SER A 478 -7.31 12.15 -2.63
CA SER A 478 -6.40 13.27 -2.85
C SER A 478 -6.84 14.16 -4.04
N ILE A 479 -7.29 13.54 -5.14
CA ILE A 479 -7.80 14.26 -6.32
C ILE A 479 -9.03 15.10 -5.97
N TRP A 480 -10.03 14.53 -5.29
CA TRP A 480 -11.24 15.27 -4.91
C TRP A 480 -10.97 16.38 -3.89
N GLN A 481 -10.01 16.18 -2.98
CA GLN A 481 -9.53 17.23 -2.07
C GLN A 481 -8.82 18.38 -2.82
N GLN A 482 -7.97 18.08 -3.81
CA GLN A 482 -7.29 19.08 -4.64
C GLN A 482 -8.27 19.88 -5.50
N GLU A 483 -9.21 19.21 -6.15
CA GLU A 483 -10.27 19.80 -6.99
C GLU A 483 -11.43 20.41 -6.17
N ARG A 484 -11.37 20.33 -4.84
CA ARG A 484 -12.36 20.84 -3.86
C ARG A 484 -13.77 20.27 -4.05
N VAL A 485 -13.90 19.07 -4.63
CA VAL A 485 -15.19 18.37 -4.71
C VAL A 485 -15.49 17.76 -3.34
N PRO A 486 -16.63 18.08 -2.70
CA PRO A 486 -16.95 17.61 -1.36
C PRO A 486 -17.53 16.17 -1.39
N LEU A 487 -16.74 15.25 -1.95
CA LEU A 487 -16.96 13.82 -1.88
C LEU A 487 -16.23 13.25 -0.67
N TRP A 488 -16.89 12.35 0.04
CA TRP A 488 -16.33 11.72 1.23
C TRP A 488 -16.07 10.23 0.98
N ILE A 489 -14.88 9.76 1.33
CA ILE A 489 -14.52 8.34 1.35
C ILE A 489 -13.53 8.09 2.49
N LYS A 490 -13.50 6.87 3.03
CA LYS A 490 -12.68 6.47 4.19
C LYS A 490 -11.79 5.26 3.81
N PRO A 491 -10.65 5.49 3.14
CA PRO A 491 -9.71 4.42 2.79
C PRO A 491 -9.02 3.92 4.06
N TYR A 492 -9.24 2.66 4.41
CA TYR A 492 -8.69 2.00 5.60
C TYR A 492 -7.44 1.19 5.23
N LYS A 493 -6.39 1.23 6.07
CA LYS A 493 -5.07 0.66 5.71
C LYS A 493 -5.12 -0.85 5.53
N ILE A 494 -4.55 -1.31 4.41
CA ILE A 494 -4.32 -2.73 4.08
C ILE A 494 -2.84 -3.05 4.25
N LEU A 495 -2.53 -4.18 4.88
CA LEU A 495 -1.17 -4.66 5.10
C LEU A 495 -1.01 -6.09 4.59
N VAL A 496 -0.42 -6.24 3.40
CA VAL A 496 -0.05 -7.56 2.84
C VAL A 496 1.16 -8.11 3.61
N MET A 497 1.06 -9.36 4.11
CA MET A 497 2.15 -10.05 4.81
C MET A 497 2.68 -11.26 4.03
N SER A 498 1.81 -11.89 3.25
CA SER A 498 2.10 -12.94 2.27
C SER A 498 1.01 -12.95 1.18
N SER A 499 1.09 -13.85 0.21
CA SER A 499 0.00 -14.11 -0.76
C SER A 499 -1.19 -14.90 -0.17
N ASP A 500 -1.16 -15.21 1.13
CA ASP A 500 -2.23 -15.93 1.84
C ASP A 500 -2.59 -15.29 3.20
N SER A 501 -2.05 -14.11 3.53
CA SER A 501 -2.36 -13.42 4.78
C SER A 501 -2.03 -11.93 4.78
N GLY A 502 -2.76 -11.20 5.63
CA GLY A 502 -2.52 -9.79 5.85
C GLY A 502 -3.30 -9.25 7.05
N MET A 503 -3.16 -7.95 7.28
CA MET A 503 -3.91 -7.22 8.29
C MET A 503 -4.70 -6.07 7.66
N ILE A 504 -5.82 -5.74 8.29
CA ILE A 504 -6.71 -4.67 7.89
C ILE A 504 -6.97 -3.77 9.11
N GLU A 505 -6.85 -2.47 8.92
CA GLU A 505 -7.31 -1.46 9.87
C GLU A 505 -8.85 -1.46 9.91
N PRO A 506 -9.50 -1.82 11.03
CA PRO A 506 -10.96 -1.84 11.09
C PRO A 506 -11.52 -0.42 11.11
N VAL A 507 -12.63 -0.24 10.40
CA VAL A 507 -13.46 0.97 10.53
C VAL A 507 -14.08 0.99 11.93
N LEU A 508 -13.79 2.04 12.69
CA LEU A 508 -14.34 2.26 14.04
C LEU A 508 -15.68 3.01 13.97
N ASN A 509 -16.50 2.83 15.00
CA ASN A 509 -17.84 3.44 15.16
C ASN A 509 -18.77 3.23 13.94
N ALA A 510 -18.67 2.07 13.29
CA ALA A 510 -19.44 1.71 12.11
C ALA A 510 -19.89 0.24 12.11
N VAL A 511 -21.08 -0.02 11.56
CA VAL A 511 -21.72 -1.34 11.50
C VAL A 511 -22.35 -1.57 10.12
N SER A 512 -22.48 -2.82 9.67
CA SER A 512 -23.03 -3.11 8.33
C SER A 512 -24.51 -2.75 8.23
N LEU A 513 -24.96 -2.30 7.05
CA LEU A 513 -26.37 -2.02 6.80
C LEU A 513 -27.26 -3.26 7.03
N HIS A 514 -26.72 -4.45 6.75
CA HIS A 514 -27.34 -5.71 7.13
C HIS A 514 -27.64 -5.78 8.63
N GLN A 515 -26.64 -5.44 9.46
CA GLN A 515 -26.74 -5.56 10.90
C GLN A 515 -27.60 -4.44 11.52
N VAL A 516 -27.56 -3.23 10.93
CA VAL A 516 -28.53 -2.17 11.22
C VAL A 516 -29.95 -2.70 11.03
N ARG A 517 -30.26 -3.29 9.87
CA ARG A 517 -31.58 -3.88 9.57
C ARG A 517 -31.93 -5.03 10.53
N LYS A 518 -30.99 -5.98 10.76
CA LYS A 518 -31.19 -7.14 11.64
C LYS A 518 -31.52 -6.72 13.09
N GLN A 519 -30.92 -5.66 13.61
CA GLN A 519 -31.04 -5.27 15.01
C GLN A 519 -32.00 -4.12 15.30
N SER A 520 -32.31 -3.24 14.32
CA SER A 520 -33.35 -2.22 14.46
C SER A 520 -34.74 -2.73 14.05
N GLN A 521 -34.80 -3.63 13.05
CA GLN A 521 -36.04 -4.02 12.35
C GLN A 521 -36.78 -2.82 11.68
N LEU A 522 -36.04 -1.75 11.38
CA LEU A 522 -36.54 -0.53 10.74
C LEU A 522 -36.10 -0.43 9.26
N SER A 523 -36.73 0.47 8.49
CA SER A 523 -36.14 0.94 7.24
C SER A 523 -34.90 1.81 7.51
N LEU A 524 -34.09 2.06 6.48
CA LEU A 524 -32.90 2.90 6.63
C LEU A 524 -33.28 4.36 6.98
N LEU A 525 -34.38 4.88 6.41
CA LEU A 525 -34.86 6.23 6.72
C LEU A 525 -35.38 6.33 8.17
N ASP A 526 -36.15 5.34 8.63
CA ASP A 526 -36.66 5.31 10.01
C ASP A 526 -35.52 5.19 11.02
N TYR A 527 -34.46 4.44 10.69
CA TYR A 527 -33.24 4.37 11.50
C TYR A 527 -32.52 5.74 11.57
N PHE A 528 -32.40 6.46 10.45
CA PHE A 528 -31.86 7.82 10.44
C PHE A 528 -32.71 8.78 11.28
N LEU A 529 -34.04 8.69 11.22
CA LEU A 529 -34.95 9.49 12.03
C LEU A 529 -34.86 9.17 13.54
N GLN A 530 -34.56 7.91 13.89
CA GLN A 530 -34.40 7.48 15.28
C GLN A 530 -33.04 7.89 15.87
N GLU A 531 -31.95 7.75 15.14
CA GLU A 531 -30.58 8.03 15.65
C GLU A 531 -30.21 9.53 15.52
N HIS A 532 -30.75 10.25 14.54
CA HIS A 532 -30.38 11.65 14.24
C HIS A 532 -31.54 12.66 14.38
N GLY A 533 -32.74 12.21 14.76
CA GLY A 533 -33.91 13.06 14.98
C GLY A 533 -34.73 13.36 13.72
N SER A 534 -35.72 14.24 13.85
CA SER A 534 -36.66 14.55 12.76
C SER A 534 -35.99 15.22 11.56
N PHE A 535 -36.66 15.17 10.40
CA PHE A 535 -36.23 15.80 9.13
C PHE A 535 -35.73 17.26 9.23
N THR A 536 -36.19 18.04 10.22
CA THR A 536 -35.80 19.44 10.42
C THR A 536 -34.66 19.64 11.42
N THR A 537 -34.14 18.56 12.00
CA THR A 537 -33.06 18.58 13.00
C THR A 537 -31.70 18.74 12.32
N GLU A 538 -30.82 19.60 12.84
CA GLU A 538 -29.47 19.81 12.31
C GLU A 538 -28.65 18.51 12.21
N ALA A 539 -28.80 17.62 13.20
CA ALA A 539 -28.17 16.30 13.18
C ALA A 539 -28.66 15.42 12.03
N PHE A 540 -29.98 15.34 11.78
CA PHE A 540 -30.53 14.61 10.62
C PHE A 540 -30.04 15.21 9.30
N LEU A 541 -30.12 16.53 9.13
CA LEU A 541 -29.68 17.22 7.91
C LEU A 541 -28.17 17.03 7.65
N THR A 542 -27.37 16.99 8.71
CA THR A 542 -25.93 16.69 8.64
C THR A 542 -25.68 15.22 8.27
N ALA A 543 -26.34 14.27 8.93
CA ALA A 543 -26.21 12.84 8.62
C ALA A 543 -26.69 12.51 7.19
N GLN A 544 -27.79 13.12 6.73
CA GLN A 544 -28.29 13.01 5.37
C GLN A 544 -27.27 13.55 4.34
N ARG A 545 -26.64 14.69 4.63
CA ARG A 545 -25.56 15.24 3.79
C ARG A 545 -24.34 14.32 3.73
N ASN A 546 -23.92 13.80 4.87
CA ASN A 546 -22.81 12.86 5.00
C ASN A 546 -23.09 11.56 4.23
N PHE A 547 -24.33 11.05 4.30
CA PHE A 547 -24.82 9.93 3.50
C PHE A 547 -24.74 10.22 1.99
N VAL A 548 -25.20 11.39 1.53
CA VAL A 548 -25.12 11.80 0.11
C VAL A 548 -23.67 11.90 -0.38
N GLN A 549 -22.80 12.58 0.38
CA GLN A 549 -21.41 12.82 -0.01
C GLN A 549 -20.57 11.54 -0.02
N SER A 550 -20.87 10.60 0.89
CA SER A 550 -20.25 9.27 0.91
C SER A 550 -20.81 8.34 -0.17
N CYS A 551 -22.13 8.34 -0.38
CA CYS A 551 -22.77 7.54 -1.41
C CYS A 551 -22.30 7.93 -2.82
N ALA A 552 -22.18 9.23 -3.13
CA ALA A 552 -21.64 9.69 -4.40
C ALA A 552 -20.17 9.25 -4.61
N GLY A 553 -19.34 9.33 -3.55
CA GLY A 553 -17.93 8.95 -3.60
C GLY A 553 -17.75 7.44 -3.84
N TYR A 554 -18.48 6.61 -3.10
CA TYR A 554 -18.44 5.16 -3.28
C TYR A 554 -19.16 4.67 -4.55
N SER A 555 -20.14 5.41 -5.08
CA SER A 555 -20.74 5.14 -6.40
C SER A 555 -19.70 5.30 -7.52
N LEU A 556 -18.92 6.39 -7.50
CA LEU A 556 -17.82 6.61 -8.44
C LEU A 556 -16.69 5.57 -8.29
N ILE A 557 -16.33 5.18 -7.07
CA ILE A 557 -15.38 4.06 -6.84
C ILE A 557 -15.90 2.77 -7.47
N CYS A 558 -17.15 2.39 -7.21
CA CYS A 558 -17.71 1.14 -7.70
C CYS A 558 -17.76 1.11 -9.23
N TYR A 559 -18.15 2.22 -9.86
CA TYR A 559 -18.11 2.40 -11.31
C TYR A 559 -16.68 2.31 -11.89
N LEU A 560 -15.75 3.14 -11.39
CA LEU A 560 -14.38 3.24 -11.92
C LEU A 560 -13.58 1.95 -11.70
N LEU A 561 -13.61 1.37 -10.49
CA LEU A 561 -12.92 0.12 -10.18
C LEU A 561 -13.69 -1.14 -10.57
N GLN A 562 -14.94 -1.05 -11.04
CA GLN A 562 -15.82 -2.22 -11.27
C GLN A 562 -15.87 -3.17 -10.06
N VAL A 563 -16.20 -2.61 -8.89
CA VAL A 563 -16.28 -3.36 -7.64
C VAL A 563 -17.52 -4.26 -7.64
N LYS A 564 -17.35 -5.54 -7.31
CA LYS A 564 -18.40 -6.58 -7.29
C LYS A 564 -18.66 -7.11 -5.87
N ASP A 565 -19.60 -8.04 -5.71
CA ASP A 565 -20.07 -8.58 -4.42
C ASP A 565 -20.60 -7.46 -3.49
N ARG A 566 -21.47 -6.58 -4.02
CA ARG A 566 -21.95 -5.36 -3.33
C ARG A 566 -23.30 -5.56 -2.61
N HIS A 567 -23.26 -6.27 -1.48
CA HIS A 567 -24.43 -6.52 -0.61
C HIS A 567 -24.43 -5.70 0.69
N ASN A 568 -25.53 -5.73 1.43
CA ASN A 568 -25.72 -4.95 2.68
C ASN A 568 -24.69 -5.28 3.79
N GLY A 569 -24.11 -6.47 3.80
CA GLY A 569 -22.97 -6.82 4.66
C GLY A 569 -21.65 -6.09 4.33
N ASN A 570 -21.43 -5.66 3.08
CA ASN A 570 -20.18 -5.04 2.60
C ASN A 570 -20.25 -3.50 2.54
N ILE A 571 -21.34 -2.92 3.04
CA ILE A 571 -21.53 -1.48 3.19
C ILE A 571 -21.77 -1.22 4.68
N LEU A 572 -20.84 -0.52 5.32
CA LEU A 572 -21.00 -0.04 6.69
C LEU A 572 -21.68 1.33 6.69
N LEU A 573 -22.36 1.64 7.79
CA LEU A 573 -22.85 2.96 8.17
C LEU A 573 -22.12 3.38 9.45
N ASP A 574 -21.54 4.59 9.48
CA ASP A 574 -20.94 5.15 10.70
C ASP A 574 -21.87 6.08 11.48
N SER A 575 -21.50 6.39 12.72
CA SER A 575 -22.28 7.23 13.64
C SER A 575 -22.52 8.67 13.17
N GLU A 576 -21.87 9.10 12.09
CA GLU A 576 -22.04 10.42 11.47
C GLU A 576 -22.91 10.35 10.20
N GLY A 577 -23.45 9.17 9.85
CA GLY A 577 -24.33 8.97 8.70
C GLY A 577 -23.62 8.59 7.39
N HIS A 578 -22.29 8.44 7.38
CA HIS A 578 -21.57 8.09 6.15
C HIS A 578 -21.70 6.59 5.83
N ILE A 579 -21.84 6.25 4.54
CA ILE A 579 -21.62 4.88 4.08
C ILE A 579 -20.15 4.61 3.75
N ILE A 580 -19.67 3.42 4.08
CA ILE A 580 -18.27 3.01 3.91
C ILE A 580 -18.26 1.62 3.29
N HIS A 581 -17.86 1.53 2.02
CA HIS A 581 -17.73 0.22 1.37
C HIS A 581 -16.46 -0.49 1.86
N ILE A 582 -16.60 -1.76 2.22
CA ILE A 582 -15.52 -2.66 2.66
C ILE A 582 -15.42 -3.88 1.74
N ASP A 583 -14.39 -4.69 1.96
CA ASP A 583 -14.06 -5.91 1.20
C ASP A 583 -13.98 -5.68 -0.32
N PHE A 584 -12.82 -5.20 -0.79
CA PHE A 584 -12.51 -5.04 -2.21
C PHE A 584 -11.92 -6.33 -2.84
N GLY A 585 -12.29 -7.50 -2.32
CA GLY A 585 -11.89 -8.81 -2.82
C GLY A 585 -12.35 -9.14 -4.25
N PHE A 586 -13.23 -8.34 -4.86
CA PHE A 586 -13.61 -8.43 -6.27
C PHE A 586 -13.64 -7.05 -6.94
N ILE A 587 -12.63 -6.74 -7.77
CA ILE A 587 -12.54 -5.50 -8.57
C ILE A 587 -12.05 -5.78 -10.01
N LEU A 588 -12.22 -4.78 -10.87
CA LEU A 588 -11.75 -4.71 -12.25
C LEU A 588 -12.32 -5.84 -13.12
N SER A 589 -11.51 -6.85 -13.44
CA SER A 589 -11.94 -8.04 -14.20
C SER A 589 -12.30 -9.24 -13.31
N SER A 590 -12.18 -9.12 -11.98
CA SER A 590 -12.51 -10.19 -11.02
C SER A 590 -14.02 -10.23 -10.75
N SER A 591 -14.59 -11.44 -10.65
CA SER A 591 -16.03 -11.64 -10.41
C SER A 591 -16.26 -12.83 -9.45
N PRO A 592 -17.17 -12.72 -8.47
CA PRO A 592 -17.47 -13.83 -7.56
C PRO A 592 -18.11 -15.01 -8.32
N ARG A 593 -17.38 -16.14 -8.36
CA ARG A 593 -17.83 -17.45 -8.90
C ARG A 593 -18.32 -17.41 -10.37
N ASN A 594 -17.81 -16.48 -11.19
CA ASN A 594 -18.21 -16.28 -12.60
C ASN A 594 -19.71 -16.03 -12.82
N LEU A 595 -20.46 -15.62 -11.78
CA LEU A 595 -21.93 -15.64 -11.82
C LEU A 595 -22.56 -14.59 -12.74
N GLY A 596 -21.83 -13.54 -13.14
CA GLY A 596 -22.25 -12.56 -14.16
C GLY A 596 -23.45 -11.66 -13.82
N PHE A 597 -24.18 -11.92 -12.73
CA PHE A 597 -25.46 -11.28 -12.43
C PHE A 597 -25.37 -9.78 -12.10
N GLU A 598 -24.26 -9.28 -11.53
CA GLU A 598 -24.08 -7.85 -11.22
C GLU A 598 -23.77 -7.01 -12.48
N THR A 599 -24.83 -6.71 -13.24
CA THR A 599 -24.83 -5.82 -14.41
C THR A 599 -24.79 -4.33 -14.03
N SER A 600 -25.20 -3.96 -12.81
CA SER A 600 -25.17 -2.56 -12.35
C SER A 600 -23.74 -2.06 -12.12
N ALA A 601 -23.52 -0.75 -12.33
CA ALA A 601 -22.26 -0.09 -12.07
C ALA A 601 -21.98 0.10 -10.56
N PHE A 602 -23.03 0.26 -9.77
CA PHE A 602 -22.99 0.37 -8.30
C PHE A 602 -24.35 -0.02 -7.69
N LYS A 603 -24.41 -0.07 -6.36
CA LYS A 603 -25.65 -0.33 -5.62
C LYS A 603 -26.28 1.00 -5.18
N LEU A 604 -27.52 1.23 -5.61
CA LEU A 604 -28.36 2.35 -5.20
C LEU A 604 -29.80 1.84 -5.06
N THR A 605 -30.23 1.57 -3.82
CA THR A 605 -31.56 1.01 -3.53
C THR A 605 -32.61 2.11 -3.37
N SER A 606 -33.90 1.75 -3.36
CA SER A 606 -34.97 2.69 -2.96
C SER A 606 -34.70 3.26 -1.57
N GLU A 607 -34.33 2.41 -0.60
CA GLU A 607 -34.03 2.83 0.78
C GLU A 607 -32.90 3.89 0.87
N PHE A 608 -31.94 3.90 -0.07
CA PHE A 608 -30.93 4.95 -0.17
C PHE A 608 -31.54 6.24 -0.74
N VAL A 609 -32.36 6.13 -1.78
CA VAL A 609 -33.07 7.26 -2.39
C VAL A 609 -34.08 7.89 -1.41
N ASP A 610 -34.71 7.09 -0.56
CA ASP A 610 -35.64 7.53 0.48
C ASP A 610 -34.92 8.37 1.55
N VAL A 611 -33.71 7.95 1.98
CA VAL A 611 -32.82 8.77 2.82
C VAL A 611 -32.41 10.08 2.12
N MET A 612 -32.25 10.08 0.79
CA MET A 612 -31.99 11.30 -0.01
C MET A 612 -33.24 12.16 -0.27
N GLY A 613 -34.40 11.85 0.32
CA GLY A 613 -35.63 12.62 0.14
C GLY A 613 -36.40 12.31 -1.15
N GLY A 614 -36.17 11.14 -1.75
CA GLY A 614 -36.84 10.67 -2.96
C GLY A 614 -36.18 11.15 -4.27
N LEU A 615 -36.64 10.61 -5.40
CA LEU A 615 -36.09 10.89 -6.74
C LEU A 615 -36.17 12.36 -7.18
N ASN A 616 -37.07 13.13 -6.55
CA ASN A 616 -37.26 14.56 -6.80
C ASN A 616 -36.63 15.44 -5.70
N GLY A 617 -36.00 14.86 -4.68
CA GLY A 617 -35.43 15.58 -3.55
C GLY A 617 -34.15 16.33 -3.89
N ASP A 618 -33.92 17.48 -3.25
CA ASP A 618 -32.73 18.31 -3.45
C ASP A 618 -31.43 17.54 -3.17
N MET A 619 -31.44 16.66 -2.17
CA MET A 619 -30.30 15.81 -1.81
C MET A 619 -30.01 14.72 -2.86
N PHE A 620 -31.01 14.22 -3.57
CA PHE A 620 -30.81 13.32 -4.72
C PHE A 620 -30.29 14.07 -5.97
N ASN A 621 -30.69 15.33 -6.16
CA ASN A 621 -30.10 16.20 -7.17
C ASN A 621 -28.65 16.57 -6.82
N TYR A 622 -28.35 16.84 -5.55
CA TYR A 622 -26.99 17.05 -5.04
C TYR A 622 -26.11 15.81 -5.23
N TYR A 623 -26.62 14.60 -4.96
CA TYR A 623 -25.94 13.34 -5.26
C TYR A 623 -25.50 13.22 -6.72
N LYS A 624 -26.40 13.48 -7.69
CA LYS A 624 -26.09 13.48 -9.13
C LYS A 624 -25.02 14.53 -9.48
N MET A 625 -25.13 15.74 -8.94
CA MET A 625 -24.15 16.81 -9.15
C MET A 625 -22.75 16.43 -8.61
N LEU A 626 -22.68 15.82 -7.44
CA LEU A 626 -21.42 15.35 -6.85
C LEU A 626 -20.77 14.22 -7.66
N MET A 627 -21.57 13.31 -8.22
CA MET A 627 -21.05 12.30 -9.15
C MET A 627 -20.44 12.92 -10.40
N LEU A 628 -21.10 13.91 -11.00
CA LEU A 628 -20.59 14.62 -12.18
C LEU A 628 -19.27 15.37 -11.86
N GLN A 629 -19.26 16.17 -10.79
CA GLN A 629 -18.06 16.90 -10.35
C GLN A 629 -16.91 15.96 -10.00
N GLY A 630 -17.19 14.85 -9.32
CA GLY A 630 -16.18 13.86 -8.96
C GLY A 630 -15.61 13.11 -10.16
N LEU A 631 -16.41 12.85 -11.19
CA LEU A 631 -15.96 12.23 -12.44
C LEU A 631 -15.12 13.20 -13.28
N ILE A 632 -15.51 14.48 -13.37
CA ILE A 632 -14.71 15.55 -14.02
C ILE A 632 -13.36 15.70 -13.30
N ALA A 633 -13.35 15.75 -11.97
CA ALA A 633 -12.12 15.76 -11.17
C ALA A 633 -11.25 14.52 -11.44
N ALA A 634 -11.84 13.32 -11.46
CA ALA A 634 -11.12 12.09 -11.75
C ALA A 634 -10.51 12.07 -13.17
N ARG A 635 -11.19 12.64 -14.19
CA ARG A 635 -10.67 12.78 -15.56
C ARG A 635 -9.40 13.61 -15.64
N LYS A 636 -9.37 14.78 -14.98
CA LYS A 636 -8.20 15.69 -14.98
C LYS A 636 -6.91 14.99 -14.52
N HIS A 637 -7.04 14.03 -13.60
CA HIS A 637 -5.92 13.31 -12.97
C HIS A 637 -5.86 11.82 -13.34
N MET A 638 -6.56 11.41 -14.42
CA MET A 638 -6.73 10.01 -14.83
C MET A 638 -5.42 9.21 -14.86
N GLU A 639 -4.36 9.75 -15.45
CA GLU A 639 -3.07 9.04 -15.61
C GLU A 639 -2.45 8.66 -14.24
N LYS A 640 -2.68 9.43 -13.17
CA LYS A 640 -2.22 9.08 -11.81
C LYS A 640 -2.97 7.88 -11.23
N VAL A 641 -4.24 7.69 -11.61
CA VAL A 641 -5.03 6.50 -11.22
C VAL A 641 -4.68 5.30 -12.09
N LEU A 642 -4.54 5.50 -13.41
CA LEU A 642 -4.13 4.44 -14.33
C LEU A 642 -2.76 3.86 -13.98
N GLN A 643 -1.78 4.72 -13.69
CA GLN A 643 -0.42 4.31 -13.31
C GLN A 643 -0.39 3.28 -12.17
N ILE A 644 -1.17 3.51 -11.11
CA ILE A 644 -1.23 2.64 -9.94
C ILE A 644 -1.65 1.21 -10.34
N VAL A 645 -2.58 1.08 -11.29
CA VAL A 645 -3.11 -0.20 -11.77
C VAL A 645 -2.23 -0.81 -12.86
N GLU A 646 -1.70 0.02 -13.77
CA GLU A 646 -0.83 -0.38 -14.89
C GLU A 646 0.47 -1.01 -14.40
N ILE A 647 1.15 -0.40 -13.42
CA ILE A 647 2.40 -0.93 -12.87
C ILE A 647 2.15 -2.20 -12.04
N MET A 648 1.02 -2.31 -11.35
CA MET A 648 0.68 -3.49 -10.55
C MET A 648 0.19 -4.68 -11.38
N GLN A 649 -0.18 -4.46 -12.65
CA GLN A 649 -0.47 -5.56 -13.58
C GLN A 649 0.81 -6.30 -14.01
N GLN A 650 1.96 -5.61 -14.08
CA GLN A 650 3.20 -6.17 -14.61
C GLN A 650 3.63 -7.43 -13.84
N GLY A 651 3.63 -8.58 -14.52
CA GLY A 651 4.02 -9.88 -13.95
C GLY A 651 3.05 -10.49 -12.94
N SER A 652 1.87 -9.91 -12.73
CA SER A 652 0.92 -10.37 -11.70
C SER A 652 -0.01 -11.50 -12.18
N HIS A 653 -0.41 -12.37 -11.25
CA HIS A 653 -1.43 -13.40 -11.43
C HIS A 653 -2.71 -13.14 -10.62
N LEU A 654 -2.95 -11.89 -10.19
CA LEU A 654 -4.18 -11.52 -9.46
C LEU A 654 -5.43 -11.60 -10.38
N PRO A 655 -6.57 -12.16 -9.89
CA PRO A 655 -7.80 -12.32 -10.68
C PRO A 655 -8.38 -11.03 -11.28
N CYS A 656 -8.06 -9.86 -10.71
CA CYS A 656 -8.47 -8.56 -11.24
C CYS A 656 -7.88 -8.20 -12.61
N PHE A 657 -6.82 -8.90 -13.06
CA PHE A 657 -6.12 -8.62 -14.31
C PHE A 657 -6.41 -9.68 -15.39
N HIS A 658 -7.09 -9.28 -16.47
CA HIS A 658 -7.38 -10.13 -17.64
C HIS A 658 -6.65 -9.58 -18.88
N GLY A 659 -5.32 -9.62 -18.83
CA GLY A 659 -4.45 -9.09 -19.90
C GLY A 659 -4.65 -7.59 -20.16
N SER A 660 -4.26 -7.13 -21.35
CA SER A 660 -4.31 -5.71 -21.73
C SER A 660 -5.73 -5.11 -21.81
N SER A 661 -6.78 -5.94 -21.69
CA SER A 661 -8.17 -5.47 -21.61
C SER A 661 -8.43 -4.62 -20.36
N THR A 662 -7.86 -4.99 -19.20
CA THR A 662 -8.19 -4.37 -17.92
C THR A 662 -7.86 -2.88 -17.86
N ILE A 663 -6.66 -2.48 -18.32
CA ILE A 663 -6.24 -1.07 -18.35
C ILE A 663 -7.01 -0.28 -19.41
N ARG A 664 -7.29 -0.88 -20.58
CA ARG A 664 -8.12 -0.25 -21.62
C ARG A 664 -9.50 0.06 -21.07
N SER A 665 -10.21 -0.95 -20.58
CA SER A 665 -11.55 -0.78 -20.02
C SER A 665 -11.59 0.14 -18.80
N LEU A 666 -10.51 0.23 -18.00
CA LEU A 666 -10.39 1.23 -16.94
C LEU A 666 -10.28 2.65 -17.52
N LYS A 667 -9.43 2.86 -18.53
CA LYS A 667 -9.27 4.15 -19.23
C LYS A 667 -10.55 4.59 -19.94
N ASP A 668 -11.26 3.65 -20.57
CA ASP A 668 -12.52 3.91 -21.26
C ASP A 668 -13.59 4.47 -20.30
N ARG A 669 -13.63 4.00 -19.04
CA ARG A 669 -14.54 4.51 -17.98
C ARG A 669 -14.22 5.92 -17.48
N PHE A 670 -13.11 6.54 -17.89
CA PHE A 670 -12.92 7.98 -17.70
C PHE A 670 -13.55 8.80 -18.84
N HIS A 671 -14.01 8.18 -19.93
CA HIS A 671 -14.74 8.84 -21.03
C HIS A 671 -14.05 10.12 -21.53
N MET A 672 -12.73 10.05 -21.75
CA MET A 672 -11.89 11.22 -22.04
C MET A 672 -12.30 12.01 -23.30
N SER A 673 -13.03 11.38 -24.23
CA SER A 673 -13.57 11.99 -25.44
C SER A 673 -14.92 12.71 -25.27
N LEU A 674 -15.61 12.56 -24.13
CA LEU A 674 -16.93 13.18 -23.91
C LEU A 674 -16.82 14.62 -23.39
N THR A 675 -17.77 15.48 -23.76
CA THR A 675 -17.94 16.82 -23.16
C THR A 675 -18.53 16.73 -21.74
N GLU A 676 -18.64 17.85 -21.03
CA GLU A 676 -19.22 17.85 -19.67
C GLU A 676 -20.75 17.65 -19.69
N GLU A 677 -21.44 18.11 -20.74
CA GLU A 677 -22.88 17.85 -20.96
C GLU A 677 -23.12 16.37 -21.28
N GLN A 678 -22.23 15.75 -22.07
CA GLN A 678 -22.27 14.31 -22.35
C GLN A 678 -21.95 13.48 -21.10
N LEU A 679 -21.08 13.96 -20.20
CA LEU A 679 -20.90 13.34 -18.88
C LEU A 679 -22.13 13.49 -18.00
N GLN A 680 -22.86 14.61 -18.03
CA GLN A 680 -24.09 14.76 -17.25
C GLN A 680 -25.11 13.69 -17.67
N LEU A 681 -25.32 13.52 -18.99
CA LEU A 681 -26.21 12.48 -19.52
C LEU A 681 -25.73 11.06 -19.14
N LEU A 682 -24.42 10.80 -19.13
CA LEU A 682 -23.85 9.54 -18.65
C LEU A 682 -24.13 9.32 -17.16
N VAL A 683 -23.98 10.33 -16.30
CA VAL A 683 -24.27 10.24 -14.86
C VAL A 683 -25.77 9.99 -14.63
N GLU A 684 -26.64 10.68 -15.35
CA GLU A 684 -28.09 10.43 -15.30
C GLU A 684 -28.42 8.99 -15.69
N GLN A 685 -27.86 8.47 -16.80
CA GLN A 685 -28.03 7.06 -17.22
C GLN A 685 -27.49 6.04 -16.20
N LEU A 686 -26.33 6.30 -15.60
CA LEU A 686 -25.72 5.43 -14.58
C LEU A 686 -26.57 5.37 -13.30
N VAL A 687 -27.17 6.51 -12.90
CA VAL A 687 -28.05 6.58 -11.73
C VAL A 687 -29.39 5.91 -12.01
N ASP A 688 -30.05 6.22 -13.13
CA ASP A 688 -31.33 5.62 -13.52
C ASP A 688 -31.24 4.09 -13.68
N GLY A 689 -30.14 3.61 -14.29
CA GLY A 689 -29.85 2.18 -14.42
C GLY A 689 -29.60 1.48 -13.08
N SER A 690 -28.97 2.17 -12.13
CA SER A 690 -28.69 1.62 -10.79
C SER A 690 -29.95 1.57 -9.92
N VAL A 691 -30.77 2.63 -9.92
CA VAL A 691 -32.06 2.68 -9.18
C VAL A 691 -33.03 1.58 -9.68
N ARG A 692 -33.08 1.35 -11.00
CA ARG A 692 -33.99 0.38 -11.62
C ARG A 692 -33.42 -1.04 -11.70
N SER A 693 -32.26 -1.29 -11.08
CA SER A 693 -31.54 -2.56 -11.13
C SER A 693 -32.31 -3.71 -10.46
N ILE A 694 -32.98 -4.53 -11.29
CA ILE A 694 -33.58 -5.80 -10.86
C ILE A 694 -32.48 -6.78 -10.42
N THR A 695 -31.32 -6.77 -11.07
CA THR A 695 -30.20 -7.66 -10.75
C THR A 695 -29.62 -7.40 -9.35
N THR A 696 -29.63 -6.16 -8.87
CA THR A 696 -29.26 -5.86 -7.46
C THR A 696 -30.22 -6.52 -6.47
N LYS A 697 -31.54 -6.47 -6.73
CA LYS A 697 -32.54 -7.13 -5.87
C LYS A 697 -32.43 -8.66 -5.90
N LEU A 698 -32.13 -9.24 -7.08
CA LEU A 698 -31.85 -10.67 -7.22
C LEU A 698 -30.55 -11.07 -6.49
N TYR A 699 -29.52 -10.21 -6.51
CA TYR A 699 -28.25 -10.48 -5.82
C TYR A 699 -28.40 -10.39 -4.29
N ASP A 700 -29.12 -9.39 -3.78
CA ASP A 700 -29.47 -9.32 -2.35
C ASP A 700 -30.31 -10.54 -1.93
N SER A 701 -31.25 -10.98 -2.77
CA SER A 701 -32.04 -12.21 -2.52
C SER A 701 -31.16 -13.46 -2.48
N PHE A 702 -30.18 -13.57 -3.37
CA PHE A 702 -29.18 -14.66 -3.37
C PHE A 702 -28.29 -14.62 -2.11
N GLN A 703 -27.87 -13.43 -1.68
CA GLN A 703 -27.05 -13.23 -0.48
C GLN A 703 -27.84 -13.48 0.82
N TYR A 704 -29.13 -13.17 0.83
CA TYR A 704 -30.06 -13.58 1.89
C TYR A 704 -30.19 -15.10 1.96
N VAL A 705 -30.48 -15.77 0.83
CA VAL A 705 -30.66 -17.24 0.78
C VAL A 705 -29.38 -18.02 1.08
N THR A 706 -28.20 -17.51 0.68
CA THR A 706 -26.93 -18.24 0.84
C THR A 706 -26.12 -17.87 2.09
N ASN A 707 -26.22 -16.63 2.57
CA ASN A 707 -25.39 -16.10 3.66
C ASN A 707 -26.21 -15.39 4.77
N GLY A 708 -27.55 -15.39 4.70
CA GLY A 708 -28.44 -14.72 5.66
C GLY A 708 -28.50 -13.19 5.55
N ILE A 709 -27.86 -12.60 4.53
CA ILE A 709 -27.67 -11.16 4.40
C ILE A 709 -28.93 -10.47 3.87
N MET A 710 -29.79 -10.02 4.80
CA MET A 710 -30.84 -9.00 4.59
C MET A 710 -30.27 -7.62 4.27
#